data_AF-A0A6G6WJ59-F1
#
_entry.id   AF-A0A6G6WJ59-F1
#
_cell.length_a   1.000
_cell.length_b   1.000
_cell.length_c   1.000
_cell.angle_alpha   90.00
_cell.angle_beta   90.00
_cell.angle_gamma   90.00
#
_symmetry.space_group_name_H-M   'P 1'
#
loop_
_entity.id
_entity.type
_entity.pdbx_description
1 polymer ?
#
loop_
_entity_poly.entity_id
_entity_poly.type
_entity_poly.pdbx_seq_one_letter_code
_entity_poly.pdbx_strand_id
1 'polypeptide(L)'
;MRPALSRPVRALLAVLALLSLVLLPGAARAADGDPSPDPVPRVPLGKPWFGPGLDWSEQLPADYSGRLGRTPSLYAQRVDYPLTDQDATYLEQFAQQAASQGAVAALTLEPQQALADLTDAEAEQLADELADLHREYDSFFLVRFAPEMNGSWVTWGQQPREYVAAFRQLALAVHAATDQAAMVWSPAYGAGYPFGKAYGAVDPDSAQRTRQLDTDGDGTVDDADDPYGPYYPGAEAVDWVGLSLYRFGSLDQTRISEDDSGQQTGEQFDTNTTPQPGELESRFEETLGYGRDVARTSFYDRFAAPDRTPFLVETGALYNPHVDGSSELDVKRSWWRQVFAAVDDHPLIAAISWLELDRREAEADDQTVRWGAARTGTLARALRRDLDRAPLTLGPVTRVLDLETGNAATAQGRLPDADDQSAEMGWIVLCVALLAVGFLVAGLVGRWLPSWRYPQEHDPRDQRLDLFRGWIILTVVFTHIEVAGVYSYLSLNAIGAITGAEMFVLLSGIVLGMVYLPGVARIGEWAMAVTMLRRARKQYLVTLAVVILVWLLGKVPHVSTAVVTTFTDRGTGENGETAAGQVYDLYPNFPRLFDYPPPWYAVKQLLLVEMGPWVFNIMGLFIVLSLALPALMWLIKRGLWWLLLAGSWVLFVVNFHDPVHPLPSQFEYVFPLLSWQVLFTHGLVLGTYRRQITRALTSRWGKLACGVFVLTYAAALVYLWAGHHFGFLSPPFPGDSYGWLYAHGYNRVFLQPGRLVDCVLMIICAYAVLTTCWKPINAAVGWLWTPLGSASLYVFIVHVFFVIAVGNIPHLDRTAFWVGTLLHTVVMLLIWVMVKKKVLFSVIPR
;
A
#
# COMPACT_ATOMS: atom_id res chain seq x y z
N MET A 1 -54.51 -16.54 24.81
CA MET A 1 -54.23 -15.34 25.63
C MET A 1 -52.80 -14.88 25.34
N ARG A 2 -52.62 -13.78 24.61
CA ARG A 2 -51.28 -13.19 24.36
C ARG A 2 -50.85 -12.44 25.64
N PRO A 3 -49.63 -12.61 26.17
CA PRO A 3 -49.22 -11.92 27.38
C PRO A 3 -49.09 -10.43 27.08
N ALA A 4 -49.92 -9.61 27.72
CA ALA A 4 -49.83 -8.16 27.61
C ALA A 4 -48.51 -7.70 28.25
N LEU A 5 -47.60 -7.18 27.42
CA LEU A 5 -46.38 -6.52 27.88
C LEU A 5 -46.74 -5.40 28.87
N SER A 6 -46.10 -5.39 30.03
CA SER A 6 -46.35 -4.42 31.10
C SER A 6 -46.00 -2.99 30.64
N ARG A 7 -46.74 -1.99 31.15
CA ARG A 7 -46.54 -0.56 30.85
C ARG A 7 -45.07 -0.09 30.83
N PRO A 8 -44.17 -0.50 31.75
CA PRO A 8 -42.76 -0.06 31.70
C PRO A 8 -41.99 -0.58 30.49
N VAL A 9 -42.33 -1.76 29.95
CA VAL A 9 -41.64 -2.34 28.77
C VAL A 9 -41.98 -1.57 27.50
N ARG A 10 -43.21 -1.04 27.42
CA ARG A 10 -43.63 -0.19 26.28
C ARG A 10 -42.95 1.18 26.32
N ALA A 11 -42.75 1.73 27.52
CA ALA A 11 -42.03 3.00 27.70
C ALA A 11 -40.56 2.88 27.28
N LEU A 12 -39.89 1.78 27.63
CA LEU A 12 -38.51 1.51 27.23
C LEU A 12 -38.36 1.34 25.71
N LEU A 13 -39.27 0.61 25.07
CA LEU A 13 -39.29 0.42 23.61
C LEU A 13 -39.60 1.73 22.86
N ALA A 14 -40.45 2.59 23.41
CA ALA A 14 -40.75 3.89 22.82
C ALA A 14 -39.56 4.85 22.87
N VAL A 15 -38.77 4.84 23.95
CA VAL A 15 -37.54 5.66 24.08
C VAL A 15 -36.47 5.17 23.09
N LEU A 16 -36.31 3.86 22.93
CA LEU A 16 -35.37 3.28 21.94
C LEU A 16 -35.79 3.58 20.49
N ALA A 17 -37.08 3.58 20.18
CA ALA A 17 -37.60 3.92 18.86
C ALA A 17 -37.49 5.42 18.53
N LEU A 18 -37.60 6.30 19.53
CA LEU A 18 -37.44 7.75 19.35
C LEU A 18 -35.97 8.12 19.06
N LEU A 19 -35.02 7.44 19.69
CA LEU A 19 -33.58 7.63 19.47
C LEU A 19 -33.13 7.22 18.06
N SER A 20 -33.78 6.22 17.45
CA SER A 20 -33.49 5.80 16.07
C SER A 20 -33.98 6.76 14.98
N LEU A 21 -34.88 7.69 15.28
CA LEU A 21 -35.49 8.60 14.30
C LEU A 21 -34.77 9.95 14.14
N VAL A 22 -33.81 10.27 15.02
CA VAL A 22 -33.06 11.55 15.01
C VAL A 22 -31.76 11.47 14.18
N LEU A 23 -31.44 10.31 13.59
CA LEU A 23 -30.14 10.00 12.95
C LEU A 23 -30.11 10.07 11.40
N LEU A 24 -30.89 10.94 10.75
CA LEU A 24 -30.86 11.07 9.28
C LEU A 24 -30.46 12.50 8.84
N PRO A 25 -29.22 12.72 8.36
CA PRO A 25 -28.88 13.82 7.46
C PRO A 25 -28.94 13.38 5.98
N GLY A 26 -29.20 14.35 5.11
CA GLY A 26 -29.56 14.17 3.70
C GLY A 26 -28.42 13.71 2.79
N ALA A 27 -28.80 12.98 1.74
CA ALA A 27 -27.92 12.51 0.69
C ALA A 27 -27.37 13.68 -0.14
N ALA A 28 -26.04 13.86 -0.11
CA ALA A 28 -25.34 14.60 -1.13
C ALA A 28 -25.10 13.67 -2.33
N ARG A 29 -25.33 14.20 -3.54
CA ARG A 29 -25.13 13.52 -4.82
C ARG A 29 -23.73 13.90 -5.32
N ALA A 30 -22.87 12.93 -5.60
CA ALA A 30 -21.59 13.14 -6.26
C ALA A 30 -21.56 12.39 -7.61
N ALA A 31 -20.83 12.95 -8.56
CA ALA A 31 -20.96 12.74 -9.99
C ALA A 31 -20.19 11.51 -10.50
N ASP A 32 -20.80 10.80 -11.45
CA ASP A 32 -20.18 9.74 -12.25
C ASP A 32 -19.25 10.37 -13.30
N GLY A 33 -18.04 9.84 -13.45
CA GLY A 33 -17.12 10.16 -14.56
C GLY A 33 -16.51 8.90 -15.13
N ASP A 34 -16.74 8.65 -16.43
CA ASP A 34 -16.13 7.54 -17.21
C ASP A 34 -14.60 7.69 -17.32
N PRO A 35 -13.85 6.63 -17.71
CA PRO A 35 -12.46 6.74 -18.16
C PRO A 35 -12.31 7.76 -19.28
N SER A 36 -11.14 8.43 -19.34
CA SER A 36 -10.96 9.46 -20.37
C SER A 36 -10.82 8.78 -21.74
N PRO A 37 -11.65 9.12 -22.75
CA PRO A 37 -11.44 8.65 -24.11
C PRO A 37 -10.27 9.38 -24.80
N ASP A 38 -9.57 10.27 -24.10
CA ASP A 38 -8.53 11.10 -24.68
C ASP A 38 -7.28 10.28 -25.04
N PRO A 39 -6.52 10.68 -26.07
CA PRO A 39 -5.21 10.11 -26.39
C PRO A 39 -4.17 10.48 -25.32
N VAL A 40 -2.93 9.99 -25.45
CA VAL A 40 -1.79 10.41 -24.60
C VAL A 40 -1.79 11.94 -24.41
N PRO A 41 -1.74 12.44 -23.14
CA PRO A 41 -1.90 13.87 -22.89
C PRO A 41 -0.87 14.69 -23.65
N ARG A 42 -1.32 15.77 -24.29
CA ARG A 42 -0.41 16.64 -25.04
C ARG A 42 0.44 17.47 -24.09
N VAL A 43 1.76 17.45 -24.30
CA VAL A 43 2.70 18.30 -23.55
C VAL A 43 2.63 19.74 -24.05
N PRO A 44 2.44 20.74 -23.19
CA PRO A 44 2.60 22.14 -23.58
C PRO A 44 4.04 22.41 -24.04
N LEU A 45 4.19 23.05 -25.20
CA LEU A 45 5.51 23.43 -25.74
C LEU A 45 6.31 24.26 -24.73
N GLY A 46 7.59 23.96 -24.58
CA GLY A 46 8.48 24.60 -23.62
C GLY A 46 8.20 24.26 -22.15
N LYS A 47 7.39 23.22 -21.86
CA LYS A 47 7.15 22.70 -20.51
C LYS A 47 7.20 21.16 -20.45
N PRO A 48 8.36 20.54 -20.73
CA PRO A 48 8.47 19.10 -20.78
C PRO A 48 8.12 18.44 -19.46
N TRP A 49 7.59 17.22 -19.53
CA TRP A 49 7.51 16.33 -18.37
C TRP A 49 8.90 15.98 -17.87
N PHE A 50 9.05 15.88 -16.57
CA PHE A 50 10.28 15.38 -15.96
C PHE A 50 9.99 14.15 -15.11
N GLY A 51 10.86 13.16 -15.21
CA GLY A 51 10.81 12.03 -14.30
C GLY A 51 11.95 11.03 -14.39
N PRO A 52 12.01 10.08 -13.45
CA PRO A 52 13.12 9.15 -13.33
C PRO A 52 12.91 7.84 -14.11
N GLY A 53 13.99 7.28 -14.63
CA GLY A 53 14.14 5.86 -14.93
C GLY A 53 14.67 5.15 -13.68
N LEU A 54 13.76 4.52 -12.92
CA LEU A 54 14.07 3.86 -11.64
C LEU A 54 14.45 2.39 -11.85
N ASP A 55 15.16 1.82 -10.87
CA ASP A 55 15.20 0.37 -10.66
C ASP A 55 14.23 -0.01 -9.52
N TRP A 56 13.14 -0.68 -9.87
CA TRP A 56 12.10 -1.02 -8.91
C TRP A 56 12.43 -2.19 -7.99
N SER A 57 13.50 -2.95 -8.29
CA SER A 57 14.03 -3.89 -7.31
C SER A 57 14.65 -3.17 -6.10
N GLU A 58 14.98 -1.88 -6.24
CA GLU A 58 15.63 -1.08 -5.21
C GLU A 58 14.83 0.16 -4.77
N GLN A 59 13.99 0.76 -5.64
CA GLN A 59 13.30 2.03 -5.38
C GLN A 59 11.90 2.10 -5.99
N LEU A 60 10.90 2.39 -5.16
CA LEU A 60 9.52 2.62 -5.60
C LEU A 60 9.28 4.09 -6.01
N PRO A 61 8.36 4.37 -6.95
CA PRO A 61 7.93 5.73 -7.32
C PRO A 61 7.57 6.63 -6.12
N ALA A 62 6.86 6.09 -5.13
CA ALA A 62 6.48 6.82 -3.93
C ALA A 62 7.69 7.23 -3.08
N ASP A 63 8.68 6.34 -2.93
CA ASP A 63 9.92 6.63 -2.19
C ASP A 63 10.75 7.71 -2.89
N TYR A 64 10.79 7.68 -4.22
CA TYR A 64 11.44 8.69 -5.02
C TYR A 64 10.74 10.05 -4.87
N SER A 65 9.42 10.10 -5.06
CA SER A 65 8.60 11.31 -4.89
C SER A 65 8.74 11.91 -3.49
N GLY A 66 8.70 11.07 -2.44
CA GLY A 66 8.88 11.50 -1.05
C GLY A 66 10.27 12.10 -0.78
N ARG A 67 11.32 11.49 -1.33
CA ARG A 67 12.70 11.98 -1.19
C ARG A 67 12.95 13.26 -1.99
N LEU A 68 12.41 13.36 -3.19
CA LEU A 68 12.48 14.58 -4.02
C LEU A 68 11.62 15.70 -3.42
N GLY A 69 10.49 15.37 -2.80
CA GLY A 69 9.47 16.31 -2.32
C GLY A 69 8.62 16.93 -3.45
N ARG A 70 8.58 16.26 -4.60
CA ARG A 70 7.78 16.57 -5.79
C ARG A 70 7.43 15.25 -6.48
N THR A 71 6.22 15.16 -7.02
CA THR A 71 5.82 14.03 -7.85
C THR A 71 6.32 14.23 -9.28
N PRO A 72 7.12 13.29 -9.84
CA PRO A 72 7.42 13.23 -11.27
C PRO A 72 6.16 13.15 -12.14
N SER A 73 6.21 13.71 -13.35
CA SER A 73 5.11 13.61 -14.34
C SER A 73 5.22 12.39 -15.24
N LEU A 74 6.35 11.69 -15.18
CA LEU A 74 6.66 10.51 -15.95
C LEU A 74 7.49 9.54 -15.10
N TYR A 75 7.35 8.24 -15.32
CA TYR A 75 8.28 7.22 -14.82
C TYR A 75 8.69 6.33 -15.98
N ALA A 76 9.98 6.02 -16.10
CA ALA A 76 10.48 5.14 -17.14
C ALA A 76 10.87 3.76 -16.57
N GLN A 77 10.54 2.69 -17.29
CA GLN A 77 10.87 1.30 -16.95
C GLN A 77 11.24 0.47 -18.18
N ARG A 78 11.95 -0.64 -17.97
CA ARG A 78 12.35 -1.59 -19.01
C ARG A 78 11.67 -2.93 -18.76
N VAL A 79 11.22 -3.57 -19.83
CA VAL A 79 10.54 -4.86 -19.83
C VAL A 79 11.04 -5.68 -21.00
N ASP A 80 11.21 -6.98 -20.78
CA ASP A 80 11.59 -7.92 -21.83
C ASP A 80 10.48 -8.05 -22.87
N TYR A 81 10.86 -8.17 -24.14
CA TYR A 81 9.94 -8.35 -25.25
C TYR A 81 10.37 -9.50 -26.16
N PRO A 82 9.47 -10.41 -26.59
CA PRO A 82 8.03 -10.49 -26.29
C PRO A 82 7.70 -10.67 -24.80
N LEU A 83 6.51 -10.24 -24.38
CA LEU A 83 6.10 -10.32 -22.98
C LEU A 83 5.98 -11.77 -22.50
N THR A 84 6.71 -12.11 -21.44
CA THR A 84 6.41 -13.31 -20.65
C THR A 84 5.31 -13.04 -19.63
N ASP A 85 4.77 -14.08 -18.99
CA ASP A 85 3.80 -13.92 -17.89
C ASP A 85 4.35 -13.05 -16.74
N GLN A 86 5.67 -13.11 -16.50
CA GLN A 86 6.34 -12.32 -15.49
C GLN A 86 6.41 -10.85 -15.90
N ASP A 87 6.73 -10.59 -17.16
CA ASP A 87 6.86 -9.25 -17.73
C ASP A 87 5.51 -8.54 -17.87
N ALA A 88 4.46 -9.28 -18.23
CA ALA A 88 3.08 -8.77 -18.22
C ALA A 88 2.65 -8.35 -16.80
N THR A 89 2.95 -9.19 -15.79
CA THR A 89 2.67 -8.84 -14.38
C THR A 89 3.47 -7.61 -13.94
N TYR A 90 4.73 -7.50 -14.37
CA TYR A 90 5.56 -6.33 -14.05
C TYR A 90 5.04 -5.07 -14.71
N LEU A 91 4.59 -5.15 -15.97
CA LEU A 91 3.97 -4.07 -16.72
C LEU A 91 2.66 -3.60 -16.08
N GLU A 92 1.82 -4.52 -15.60
CA GLU A 92 0.60 -4.20 -14.85
C GLU A 92 0.93 -3.40 -13.58
N GLN A 93 1.88 -3.88 -12.77
CA GLN A 93 2.35 -3.19 -11.57
C GLN A 93 2.94 -1.81 -11.90
N PHE A 94 3.63 -1.72 -13.04
CA PHE A 94 4.20 -0.47 -13.53
C PHE A 94 3.12 0.57 -13.84
N ALA A 95 2.14 0.17 -14.65
CA ALA A 95 0.98 0.99 -15.01
C ALA A 95 0.23 1.46 -13.76
N GLN A 96 -0.05 0.55 -12.82
CA GLN A 96 -0.78 0.84 -11.59
C GLN A 96 -0.08 1.93 -10.74
N GLN A 97 1.22 1.81 -10.52
CA GLN A 97 1.93 2.78 -9.67
C GLN A 97 2.15 4.12 -10.37
N ALA A 98 2.40 4.13 -11.69
CA ALA A 98 2.47 5.36 -12.47
C ALA A 98 1.11 6.11 -12.41
N ALA A 99 0.01 5.39 -12.62
CA ALA A 99 -1.35 5.93 -12.55
C ALA A 99 -1.70 6.48 -11.15
N SER A 100 -1.23 5.84 -10.08
CA SER A 100 -1.43 6.33 -8.70
C SER A 100 -0.76 7.68 -8.41
N GLN A 101 0.20 8.07 -9.24
CA GLN A 101 0.89 9.38 -9.16
C GLN A 101 0.38 10.35 -10.24
N GLY A 102 -0.58 9.94 -11.07
CA GLY A 102 -1.01 10.67 -12.26
C GLY A 102 0.12 10.88 -13.27
N ALA A 103 1.08 9.94 -13.35
CA ALA A 103 2.24 10.03 -14.22
C ALA A 103 2.07 9.18 -15.49
N VAL A 104 2.72 9.59 -16.57
CA VAL A 104 2.81 8.81 -17.82
C VAL A 104 3.87 7.71 -17.66
N ALA A 105 3.56 6.52 -18.16
CA ALA A 105 4.43 5.35 -18.14
C ALA A 105 5.31 5.31 -19.40
N ALA A 106 6.60 5.63 -19.28
CA ALA A 106 7.57 5.44 -20.35
C ALA A 106 8.11 4.01 -20.35
N LEU A 107 7.51 3.16 -21.17
CA LEU A 107 7.82 1.74 -21.27
C LEU A 107 8.91 1.50 -22.32
N THR A 108 10.07 1.03 -21.91
CA THR A 108 11.11 0.52 -22.80
C THR A 108 10.93 -0.98 -22.99
N LEU A 109 10.93 -1.43 -24.24
CA LEU A 109 10.84 -2.84 -24.59
C LEU A 109 12.19 -3.34 -25.10
N GLU A 110 12.71 -4.39 -24.49
CA GLU A 110 14.02 -4.97 -24.80
C GLU A 110 13.87 -6.33 -25.50
N PRO A 111 14.14 -6.42 -26.81
CA PRO A 111 14.06 -7.69 -27.55
C PRO A 111 14.98 -8.78 -26.98
N GLN A 112 14.38 -9.89 -26.56
CA GLN A 112 15.10 -11.08 -26.08
C GLN A 112 15.28 -12.16 -27.17
N GLN A 113 14.68 -11.97 -28.34
CA GLN A 113 14.86 -12.82 -29.53
C GLN A 113 15.27 -11.98 -30.74
N ALA A 114 15.68 -12.64 -31.83
CA ALA A 114 16.09 -11.94 -33.04
C ALA A 114 14.93 -11.12 -33.62
N LEU A 115 15.23 -9.90 -34.10
CA LEU A 115 14.21 -8.98 -34.61
C LEU A 115 13.37 -9.57 -35.76
N ALA A 116 13.96 -10.45 -36.56
CA ALA A 116 13.28 -11.13 -37.67
C ALA A 116 12.31 -12.24 -37.22
N ASP A 117 12.40 -12.69 -35.97
CA ASP A 117 11.55 -13.75 -35.39
C ASP A 117 10.36 -13.18 -34.60
N LEU A 118 10.27 -11.86 -34.42
CA LEU A 118 9.14 -11.19 -33.77
C LEU A 118 7.87 -11.31 -34.63
N THR A 119 6.76 -11.71 -34.02
CA THR A 119 5.52 -12.05 -34.73
C THR A 119 4.41 -11.02 -34.54
N ASP A 120 3.45 -10.99 -35.46
CA ASP A 120 2.27 -10.12 -35.35
C ASP A 120 1.47 -10.42 -34.07
N ALA A 121 1.39 -11.70 -33.68
CA ALA A 121 0.67 -12.11 -32.47
C ALA A 121 1.29 -11.57 -31.17
N GLU A 122 2.63 -11.49 -31.11
CA GLU A 122 3.33 -10.89 -29.95
C GLU A 122 3.11 -9.37 -29.89
N ALA A 123 3.05 -8.71 -31.05
CA ALA A 123 2.75 -7.29 -31.15
C ALA A 123 1.30 -6.98 -30.76
N GLU A 124 0.34 -7.78 -31.24
CA GLU A 124 -1.08 -7.71 -30.85
C GLU A 124 -1.25 -7.97 -29.34
N GLN A 125 -0.57 -8.96 -28.78
CA GLN A 125 -0.63 -9.25 -27.34
C GLN A 125 -0.18 -8.06 -26.49
N LEU A 126 0.93 -7.41 -26.83
CA LEU A 126 1.36 -6.20 -26.14
C LEU A 126 0.34 -5.07 -26.31
N ALA A 127 -0.15 -4.85 -27.52
CA ALA A 127 -1.06 -3.76 -27.83
C ALA A 127 -2.40 -3.90 -27.05
N ASP A 128 -2.93 -5.13 -26.98
CA ASP A 128 -4.10 -5.47 -26.18
C ASP A 128 -3.84 -5.26 -24.67
N GLU A 129 -2.69 -5.69 -24.16
CA GLU A 129 -2.30 -5.47 -22.75
C GLU A 129 -2.25 -3.97 -22.41
N LEU A 130 -1.64 -3.14 -23.26
CA LEU A 130 -1.59 -1.68 -23.05
C LEU A 130 -3.00 -1.05 -23.07
N ALA A 131 -3.87 -1.50 -23.98
CA ALA A 131 -5.25 -1.04 -24.06
C ALA A 131 -6.08 -1.45 -22.84
N ASP A 132 -5.86 -2.67 -22.33
CA ASP A 132 -6.51 -3.19 -21.12
C ASP A 132 -6.03 -2.44 -19.86
N LEU A 133 -4.73 -2.19 -19.73
CA LEU A 133 -4.16 -1.42 -18.62
C LEU A 133 -4.63 0.04 -18.63
N HIS A 134 -4.81 0.65 -19.80
CA HIS A 134 -5.47 1.96 -19.89
C HIS A 134 -6.92 1.87 -19.39
N ARG A 135 -7.68 0.87 -19.83
CA ARG A 135 -9.09 0.70 -19.44
C ARG A 135 -9.24 0.46 -17.93
N GLU A 136 -8.32 -0.27 -17.32
CA GLU A 136 -8.35 -0.61 -15.89
C GLU A 136 -7.81 0.50 -15.00
N TYR A 137 -6.70 1.13 -15.40
CA TYR A 137 -5.92 2.03 -14.54
C TYR A 137 -5.80 3.46 -15.08
N ASP A 138 -6.46 3.81 -16.19
CA ASP A 138 -6.34 5.10 -16.87
C ASP A 138 -4.87 5.49 -17.17
N SER A 139 -4.06 4.46 -17.43
CA SER A 139 -2.63 4.59 -17.71
C SER A 139 -2.40 5.06 -19.14
N PHE A 140 -1.35 5.84 -19.35
CA PHE A 140 -0.92 6.31 -20.67
C PHE A 140 0.54 5.94 -20.87
N PHE A 141 0.88 5.49 -22.08
CA PHE A 141 2.17 4.87 -22.36
C PHE A 141 2.98 5.62 -23.42
N LEU A 142 4.26 5.81 -23.16
CA LEU A 142 5.26 6.12 -24.18
C LEU A 142 6.08 4.84 -24.43
N VAL A 143 5.82 4.16 -25.54
CA VAL A 143 6.37 2.84 -25.86
C VAL A 143 7.66 3.00 -26.67
N ARG A 144 8.78 2.82 -26.00
CA ARG A 144 10.13 2.92 -26.57
C ARG A 144 10.67 1.54 -26.92
N PHE A 145 10.43 1.11 -28.16
CA PHE A 145 10.85 -0.20 -28.63
C PHE A 145 12.31 -0.24 -29.07
N ALA A 146 13.07 -1.17 -28.50
CA ALA A 146 14.44 -1.49 -28.87
C ALA A 146 15.32 -0.23 -29.05
N PRO A 147 15.45 0.62 -28.00
CA PRO A 147 16.22 1.85 -28.10
C PRO A 147 17.71 1.57 -28.34
N GLU A 148 18.46 2.60 -28.70
CA GLU A 148 19.92 2.52 -28.92
C GLU A 148 20.32 1.50 -29.98
N MET A 149 19.42 1.24 -30.94
CA MET A 149 19.60 0.30 -32.05
C MET A 149 20.78 0.63 -32.99
N ASN A 150 21.27 1.87 -32.97
CA ASN A 150 22.46 2.30 -33.69
C ASN A 150 23.77 1.95 -32.95
N GLY A 151 23.71 1.54 -31.69
CA GLY A 151 24.84 1.11 -30.88
C GLY A 151 25.26 -0.34 -31.12
N SER A 152 26.47 -0.71 -30.69
CA SER A 152 27.07 -2.05 -30.85
C SER A 152 26.95 -2.95 -29.61
N TRP A 153 26.34 -2.47 -28.52
CA TRP A 153 26.27 -3.15 -27.21
C TRP A 153 24.96 -3.88 -26.91
N VAL A 154 23.95 -3.74 -27.77
CA VAL A 154 22.64 -4.39 -27.65
C VAL A 154 22.46 -5.46 -28.73
N THR A 155 21.73 -6.54 -28.42
CA THR A 155 21.54 -7.69 -29.33
C THR A 155 20.74 -7.34 -30.60
N TRP A 156 19.92 -6.31 -30.54
CA TRP A 156 19.17 -5.73 -31.67
C TRP A 156 19.94 -4.62 -32.41
N GLY A 157 21.16 -4.31 -31.96
CA GLY A 157 21.98 -3.23 -32.48
C GLY A 157 22.47 -3.50 -33.91
N GLN A 158 22.78 -2.42 -34.64
CA GLN A 158 23.41 -2.46 -35.97
C GLN A 158 22.65 -3.26 -37.04
N GLN A 159 21.32 -3.37 -36.91
CA GLN A 159 20.44 -4.13 -37.81
C GLN A 159 19.32 -3.26 -38.41
N PRO A 160 19.64 -2.28 -39.29
CA PRO A 160 18.68 -1.23 -39.69
C PRO A 160 17.44 -1.79 -40.39
N ARG A 161 17.59 -2.77 -41.29
CA ARG A 161 16.46 -3.36 -42.02
C ARG A 161 15.51 -4.11 -41.10
N GLU A 162 16.07 -5.01 -40.28
CA GLU A 162 15.30 -5.83 -39.34
C GLU A 162 14.65 -4.95 -38.25
N TYR A 163 15.35 -3.92 -37.78
CA TYR A 163 14.84 -2.93 -36.84
C TYR A 163 13.64 -2.17 -37.39
N VAL A 164 13.77 -1.57 -38.58
CA VAL A 164 12.68 -0.79 -39.21
C VAL A 164 11.45 -1.67 -39.47
N ALA A 165 11.65 -2.94 -39.85
CA ALA A 165 10.55 -3.88 -40.04
C ALA A 165 9.83 -4.18 -38.71
N ALA A 166 10.57 -4.56 -37.66
CA ALA A 166 10.00 -4.89 -36.35
C ALA A 166 9.32 -3.68 -35.69
N PHE A 167 9.91 -2.48 -35.79
CA PHE A 167 9.31 -1.26 -35.25
C PHE A 167 7.97 -0.94 -35.93
N ARG A 168 7.91 -1.04 -37.26
CA ARG A 168 6.65 -0.80 -38.01
C ARG A 168 5.58 -1.82 -37.69
N GLN A 169 5.95 -3.08 -37.51
CA GLN A 169 5.02 -4.15 -37.11
C GLN A 169 4.40 -3.86 -35.75
N LEU A 170 5.22 -3.49 -34.76
CA LEU A 170 4.72 -3.14 -33.43
C LEU A 170 3.89 -1.86 -33.43
N ALA A 171 4.34 -0.82 -34.14
CA ALA A 171 3.61 0.44 -34.26
C ALA A 171 2.22 0.24 -34.87
N LEU A 172 2.13 -0.58 -35.93
CA LEU A 172 0.85 -0.91 -36.55
C LEU A 172 -0.13 -1.57 -35.56
N ALA A 173 0.35 -2.51 -34.73
CA ALA A 173 -0.47 -3.18 -33.72
C ALA A 173 -0.93 -2.21 -32.62
N VAL A 174 0.00 -1.39 -32.09
CA VAL A 174 -0.29 -0.40 -31.05
C VAL A 174 -1.30 0.65 -31.54
N HIS A 175 -1.05 1.24 -32.71
CA HIS A 175 -1.96 2.24 -33.33
C HIS A 175 -3.33 1.66 -33.68
N ALA A 176 -3.44 0.35 -33.94
CA ALA A 176 -4.72 -0.30 -34.20
C ALA A 176 -5.51 -0.57 -32.91
N ALA A 177 -4.84 -0.82 -31.79
CA ALA A 177 -5.46 -1.20 -30.53
C ALA A 177 -5.86 -0.01 -29.64
N THR A 178 -5.04 1.05 -29.59
CA THR A 178 -5.22 2.15 -28.61
C THR A 178 -4.60 3.46 -29.05
N ASP A 179 -5.28 4.58 -28.74
CA ASP A 179 -4.76 5.95 -28.88
C ASP A 179 -3.99 6.42 -27.60
N GLN A 180 -3.90 5.57 -26.57
CA GLN A 180 -3.34 5.87 -25.25
C GLN A 180 -1.92 5.34 -25.07
N ALA A 181 -1.36 4.74 -26.11
CA ALA A 181 0.05 4.40 -26.22
C ALA A 181 0.66 5.08 -27.44
N ALA A 182 1.80 5.74 -27.26
CA ALA A 182 2.52 6.44 -28.33
C ALA A 182 3.89 5.79 -28.55
N MET A 183 4.23 5.48 -29.80
CA MET A 183 5.48 4.86 -30.21
C MET A 183 6.63 5.87 -30.20
N VAL A 184 7.73 5.52 -29.52
CA VAL A 184 8.93 6.35 -29.37
C VAL A 184 10.11 5.72 -30.10
N TRP A 185 10.62 6.39 -31.14
CA TRP A 185 11.87 6.00 -31.82
C TRP A 185 13.07 6.70 -31.19
N SER A 186 13.97 5.94 -30.54
CA SER A 186 15.01 6.51 -29.67
C SER A 186 16.41 5.91 -29.90
N PRO A 187 17.22 6.47 -30.81
CA PRO A 187 18.64 6.11 -30.95
C PRO A 187 19.51 6.61 -29.79
N ALA A 188 20.74 6.11 -29.73
CA ALA A 188 21.83 6.65 -28.91
C ALA A 188 22.50 7.83 -29.61
N TYR A 189 23.05 8.78 -28.83
CA TYR A 189 23.86 9.88 -29.38
C TYR A 189 25.01 9.35 -30.25
N GLY A 190 25.19 9.93 -31.45
CA GLY A 190 25.94 9.31 -32.54
C GLY A 190 27.44 9.59 -32.54
N ALA A 191 27.95 10.36 -31.57
CA ALA A 191 29.39 10.59 -31.45
C ALA A 191 30.14 9.26 -31.23
N GLY A 192 31.15 8.99 -32.06
CA GLY A 192 31.89 7.73 -32.04
C GLY A 192 31.29 6.60 -32.88
N TYR A 193 30.24 6.86 -33.67
CA TYR A 193 29.72 5.92 -34.68
C TYR A 193 30.83 5.49 -35.67
N PRO A 194 30.88 4.21 -36.13
CA PRO A 194 29.95 3.09 -35.89
C PRO A 194 30.04 2.42 -34.52
N PHE A 195 30.75 3.02 -33.57
CA PHE A 195 31.06 2.50 -32.24
C PHE A 195 32.01 1.29 -32.31
N GLY A 196 32.93 1.18 -31.33
CA GLY A 196 33.90 0.09 -31.28
C GLY A 196 33.25 -1.29 -31.14
N LYS A 197 34.03 -2.37 -31.33
CA LYS A 197 33.56 -3.75 -31.11
C LYS A 197 33.40 -4.03 -29.61
N ALA A 198 32.21 -3.76 -29.06
CA ALA A 198 31.76 -4.32 -27.80
C ALA A 198 30.98 -5.63 -28.05
N TYR A 199 30.81 -6.44 -27.00
CA TYR A 199 30.14 -7.74 -26.99
C TYR A 199 29.10 -7.96 -28.11
N GLY A 200 29.40 -8.89 -29.03
CA GLY A 200 28.42 -9.37 -29.99
C GLY A 200 28.24 -8.53 -31.25
N ALA A 201 29.26 -7.76 -31.67
CA ALA A 201 29.34 -7.22 -33.03
C ALA A 201 28.87 -8.29 -34.03
N VAL A 202 27.69 -8.09 -34.59
CA VAL A 202 27.08 -9.02 -35.54
C VAL A 202 28.03 -9.10 -36.72
N ASP A 203 28.35 -10.33 -37.10
CA ASP A 203 29.32 -10.64 -38.14
C ASP A 203 29.13 -9.73 -39.38
N PRO A 204 30.12 -8.87 -39.72
CA PRO A 204 30.03 -7.99 -40.88
C PRO A 204 29.95 -8.74 -42.22
N ASP A 205 29.96 -10.07 -42.22
CA ASP A 205 29.90 -10.95 -43.40
C ASP A 205 28.64 -10.85 -44.28
N SER A 206 27.69 -9.94 -43.99
CA SER A 206 26.62 -9.61 -44.93
C SER A 206 26.94 -8.29 -45.65
N ALA A 207 27.46 -8.39 -46.88
CA ALA A 207 27.68 -7.23 -47.77
C ALA A 207 26.41 -6.37 -47.99
N GLN A 208 25.23 -6.89 -47.65
CA GLN A 208 23.97 -6.15 -47.67
C GLN A 208 23.78 -5.21 -46.47
N ARG A 209 24.25 -5.58 -45.27
CA ARG A 209 24.19 -4.70 -44.08
C ARG A 209 25.23 -3.59 -44.16
N THR A 210 26.46 -3.89 -44.58
CA THR A 210 27.50 -2.86 -44.78
C THR A 210 27.00 -1.76 -45.74
N ARG A 211 26.35 -2.14 -46.86
CA ARG A 211 25.73 -1.19 -47.80
C ARG A 211 24.58 -0.32 -47.23
N GLN A 212 24.00 -0.68 -46.09
CA GLN A 212 22.93 0.09 -45.46
C GLN A 212 23.49 1.06 -44.40
N LEU A 213 24.66 0.76 -43.86
CA LEU A 213 25.37 1.58 -42.88
C LEU A 213 26.34 2.56 -43.54
N ASP A 214 26.87 2.18 -44.71
CA ASP A 214 27.62 3.04 -45.64
C ASP A 214 26.64 3.97 -46.37
N THR A 215 26.39 5.11 -45.75
CA THR A 215 25.40 6.12 -46.15
C THR A 215 25.95 7.17 -47.10
N ASP A 216 27.28 7.35 -47.14
CA ASP A 216 27.95 8.23 -48.10
C ASP A 216 28.43 7.49 -49.37
N GLY A 217 28.43 6.16 -49.34
CA GLY A 217 28.67 5.27 -50.48
C GLY A 217 30.15 5.08 -50.81
N ASP A 218 31.05 5.35 -49.86
CA ASP A 218 32.49 5.27 -50.05
C ASP A 218 33.07 3.84 -49.88
N GLY A 219 32.23 2.90 -49.41
CA GLY A 219 32.58 1.49 -49.20
C GLY A 219 33.17 1.19 -47.82
N THR A 220 33.29 2.19 -46.96
CA THR A 220 33.65 2.09 -45.55
C THR A 220 32.46 2.49 -44.67
N VAL A 221 32.46 2.06 -43.40
CA VAL A 221 31.48 2.52 -42.42
C VAL A 221 32.27 3.23 -41.34
N ASP A 222 32.18 4.55 -41.26
CA ASP A 222 33.00 5.39 -40.40
C ASP A 222 32.22 6.53 -39.74
N ASP A 223 32.94 7.50 -39.17
CA ASP A 223 32.30 8.60 -38.46
C ASP A 223 31.60 9.58 -39.40
N ALA A 224 31.85 9.56 -40.72
CA ALA A 224 31.20 10.37 -41.75
C ALA A 224 29.76 9.92 -42.05
N ASP A 225 29.45 8.66 -41.77
CA ASP A 225 28.12 8.09 -41.96
C ASP A 225 27.05 8.68 -41.05
N ASP A 226 25.80 8.57 -41.51
CA ASP A 226 24.61 8.98 -40.79
C ASP A 226 24.22 7.90 -39.75
N PRO A 227 24.40 8.17 -38.44
CA PRO A 227 24.15 7.19 -37.40
C PRO A 227 22.66 6.96 -37.11
N TYR A 228 21.77 7.72 -37.77
CA TYR A 228 20.34 7.78 -37.45
C TYR A 228 19.44 7.35 -38.61
N GLY A 229 19.64 7.92 -39.80
CA GLY A 229 18.75 7.77 -40.95
C GLY A 229 18.44 6.33 -41.34
N PRO A 230 19.41 5.40 -41.38
CA PRO A 230 19.16 4.00 -41.70
C PRO A 230 18.16 3.29 -40.78
N TYR A 231 17.99 3.76 -39.54
CA TYR A 231 17.11 3.16 -38.53
C TYR A 231 15.75 3.85 -38.43
N TYR A 232 15.51 4.93 -39.19
CA TYR A 232 14.28 5.70 -39.07
C TYR A 232 13.07 4.93 -39.66
N PRO A 233 12.05 4.56 -38.86
CA PRO A 233 10.91 3.79 -39.33
C PRO A 233 9.96 4.57 -40.25
N GLY A 234 10.07 5.90 -40.30
CA GLY A 234 9.17 6.77 -41.05
C GLY A 234 8.11 7.43 -40.17
N ALA A 235 7.63 8.59 -40.60
CA ALA A 235 6.76 9.46 -39.80
C ALA A 235 5.41 8.83 -39.43
N GLU A 236 4.89 7.90 -40.24
CA GLU A 236 3.60 7.24 -39.94
C GLU A 236 3.69 6.24 -38.77
N ALA A 237 4.88 5.73 -38.45
CA ALA A 237 5.07 4.77 -37.38
C ALA A 237 5.54 5.41 -36.06
N VAL A 238 6.01 6.66 -36.10
CA VAL A 238 6.70 7.33 -34.98
C VAL A 238 5.85 8.48 -34.45
N ASP A 239 5.37 8.34 -33.21
CA ASP A 239 4.61 9.41 -32.54
C ASP A 239 5.52 10.39 -31.79
N TRP A 240 6.65 9.87 -31.29
CA TRP A 240 7.67 10.61 -30.53
C TRP A 240 9.06 10.24 -31.02
N VAL A 241 9.94 11.22 -31.08
CA VAL A 241 11.38 10.97 -31.24
C VAL A 241 12.06 10.99 -29.89
N GLY A 242 13.05 10.14 -29.69
CA GLY A 242 13.82 10.04 -28.47
C GLY A 242 15.32 10.14 -28.75
N LEU A 243 16.12 10.50 -27.76
CA LEU A 243 17.57 10.41 -27.83
C LEU A 243 18.14 9.99 -26.48
N SER A 244 18.85 8.87 -26.45
CA SER A 244 19.67 8.48 -25.30
C SER A 244 20.99 9.25 -25.34
N LEU A 245 21.11 10.23 -24.46
CA LEU A 245 22.25 11.15 -24.39
C LEU A 245 22.75 11.26 -22.95
N TYR A 246 23.77 10.48 -22.65
CA TYR A 246 24.39 10.41 -21.32
C TYR A 246 25.70 11.19 -21.27
N ARG A 247 26.02 11.72 -20.09
CA ARG A 247 27.33 12.31 -19.83
C ARG A 247 28.21 11.35 -19.05
N PHE A 248 29.24 10.83 -19.71
CA PHE A 248 30.18 9.84 -19.21
C PHE A 248 31.42 10.45 -18.53
N GLY A 249 32.00 11.52 -19.10
CA GLY A 249 33.23 12.14 -18.56
C GLY A 249 33.66 13.39 -19.34
N SER A 250 34.95 13.76 -19.27
CA SER A 250 35.53 14.80 -20.13
C SER A 250 36.04 14.17 -21.42
N LEU A 251 35.54 14.65 -22.56
CA LEU A 251 36.11 14.39 -23.88
C LEU A 251 37.33 15.28 -24.07
N ASP A 252 38.55 14.74 -23.95
CA ASP A 252 39.77 15.48 -24.31
C ASP A 252 40.08 15.29 -25.79
N GLN A 253 39.55 16.19 -26.62
CA GLN A 253 39.77 16.20 -28.07
C GLN A 253 41.25 16.35 -28.47
N THR A 254 42.16 16.72 -27.55
CA THR A 254 43.58 16.92 -27.85
C THR A 254 44.41 15.64 -27.72
N ARG A 255 43.82 14.55 -27.21
CA ARG A 255 44.49 13.27 -26.96
C ARG A 255 43.82 12.08 -27.65
N ILE A 256 42.97 12.33 -28.65
CA ILE A 256 42.50 11.28 -29.56
C ILE A 256 43.74 10.58 -30.13
N SER A 257 44.07 9.43 -29.56
CA SER A 257 45.10 8.53 -30.08
C SER A 257 44.41 7.38 -30.78
N GLU A 258 44.76 7.18 -32.05
CA GLU A 258 44.52 5.93 -32.75
C GLU A 258 45.32 4.84 -32.04
N ASP A 259 44.65 3.81 -31.55
CA ASP A 259 45.32 2.57 -31.22
C ASP A 259 45.72 1.82 -32.51
N ASP A 260 46.48 0.72 -32.39
CA ASP A 260 46.89 -0.11 -33.55
C ASP A 260 45.70 -0.70 -34.35
N SER A 261 44.45 -0.47 -33.91
CA SER A 261 43.20 -0.87 -34.57
C SER A 261 42.44 0.29 -35.22
N GLY A 262 42.95 1.53 -35.14
CA GLY A 262 42.35 2.72 -35.72
C GLY A 262 41.21 3.32 -34.88
N GLN A 263 41.03 2.89 -33.62
CA GLN A 263 39.99 3.47 -32.74
C GLN A 263 40.45 4.76 -32.09
N GLN A 264 39.63 5.80 -32.21
CA GLN A 264 39.79 7.07 -31.51
C GLN A 264 39.47 6.89 -30.02
N THR A 265 40.49 6.91 -29.16
CA THR A 265 40.31 6.89 -27.69
C THR A 265 40.50 8.31 -27.14
N GLY A 266 39.40 8.97 -26.74
CA GLY A 266 39.40 10.39 -26.33
C GLY A 266 38.73 10.70 -24.99
N GLU A 267 38.14 9.72 -24.31
CA GLU A 267 37.47 9.93 -23.02
C GLU A 267 38.38 9.51 -21.86
N GLN A 268 38.66 10.47 -20.96
CA GLN A 268 39.39 10.20 -19.72
C GLN A 268 38.39 9.97 -18.59
N PHE A 269 38.32 8.73 -18.11
CA PHE A 269 37.46 8.31 -16.99
C PHE A 269 38.16 8.34 -15.64
N ASP A 270 39.45 8.69 -15.63
CA ASP A 270 40.34 8.64 -14.47
C ASP A 270 40.05 9.75 -13.43
N THR A 271 39.16 10.70 -13.72
CA THR A 271 38.84 11.84 -12.84
C THR A 271 37.43 12.36 -13.09
N ASN A 272 36.69 12.65 -12.02
CA ASN A 272 35.38 13.29 -12.11
C ASN A 272 35.53 14.77 -12.51
N THR A 273 34.93 15.17 -13.63
CA THR A 273 34.96 16.56 -14.12
C THR A 273 33.55 17.14 -14.20
N THR A 274 33.41 18.45 -14.00
CA THR A 274 32.15 19.15 -14.31
C THR A 274 32.00 19.36 -15.83
N PRO A 275 30.79 19.24 -16.40
CA PRO A 275 30.51 19.59 -17.78
C PRO A 275 30.85 21.04 -18.06
N GLN A 276 31.38 21.30 -19.25
CA GLN A 276 31.69 22.66 -19.72
C GLN A 276 30.39 23.41 -20.05
N PRO A 277 30.34 24.75 -19.92
CA PRO A 277 29.18 25.52 -20.40
C PRO A 277 28.92 25.28 -21.89
N GLY A 278 27.68 24.94 -22.25
CA GLY A 278 27.29 24.67 -23.64
C GLY A 278 27.56 23.24 -24.13
N GLU A 279 28.04 22.34 -23.26
CA GLU A 279 28.38 20.97 -23.63
C GLU A 279 27.16 20.16 -24.10
N LEU A 280 25.98 20.36 -23.51
CA LEU A 280 24.75 19.71 -24.03
C LEU A 280 24.37 20.27 -25.41
N GLU A 281 24.41 21.60 -25.57
CA GLU A 281 24.04 22.26 -26.83
C GLU A 281 24.95 21.81 -27.97
N SER A 282 26.26 21.74 -27.73
CA SER A 282 27.22 21.22 -28.70
C SER A 282 26.97 19.76 -29.09
N ARG A 283 26.28 18.97 -28.26
CA ARG A 283 25.84 17.62 -28.63
C ARG A 283 24.57 17.65 -29.46
N PHE A 284 23.61 18.52 -29.15
CA PHE A 284 22.43 18.71 -30.00
C PHE A 284 22.78 19.27 -31.37
N GLU A 285 23.79 20.15 -31.47
CA GLU A 285 24.32 20.65 -32.74
C GLU A 285 25.22 19.63 -33.46
N GLU A 286 25.45 18.44 -32.89
CA GLU A 286 26.35 17.40 -33.41
C GLU A 286 27.78 17.90 -33.69
N THR A 287 28.29 18.80 -32.84
CA THR A 287 29.67 19.32 -32.95
C THR A 287 30.64 18.66 -31.97
N LEU A 288 30.15 18.22 -30.81
CA LEU A 288 30.97 17.58 -29.78
C LEU A 288 31.03 16.06 -29.97
N GLY A 289 32.21 15.56 -30.33
CA GLY A 289 32.46 14.12 -30.53
C GLY A 289 32.27 13.64 -31.97
N TYR A 290 32.09 14.57 -32.92
CA TYR A 290 32.08 14.31 -34.35
C TYR A 290 33.35 14.84 -35.03
N GLY A 291 33.76 14.24 -36.16
CA GLY A 291 34.92 14.67 -36.95
C GLY A 291 34.81 16.11 -37.46
N ARG A 292 35.94 16.84 -37.51
CA ARG A 292 35.98 18.31 -37.70
C ARG A 292 35.50 18.84 -39.06
N ASP A 293 35.26 17.97 -40.04
CA ASP A 293 35.11 18.37 -41.45
C ASP A 293 33.76 17.96 -42.10
N VAL A 294 32.79 17.41 -41.35
CA VAL A 294 31.49 16.98 -41.90
C VAL A 294 30.38 17.98 -41.54
N ALA A 295 29.83 18.68 -42.52
CA ALA A 295 28.64 19.52 -42.33
C ALA A 295 27.39 18.64 -42.15
N ARG A 296 26.78 18.69 -40.97
CA ARG A 296 25.59 17.88 -40.61
C ARG A 296 24.40 18.77 -40.29
N THR A 297 23.21 18.24 -40.53
CA THR A 297 21.97 18.76 -39.96
C THR A 297 21.70 17.98 -38.69
N SER A 298 21.41 18.66 -37.57
CA SER A 298 21.22 18.01 -36.27
C SER A 298 20.08 16.99 -36.26
N PHE A 299 20.17 16.00 -35.38
CA PHE A 299 19.11 15.03 -35.10
C PHE A 299 17.78 15.72 -34.83
N TYR A 300 17.81 16.79 -34.02
CA TYR A 300 16.62 17.57 -33.69
C TYR A 300 16.00 18.21 -34.94
N ASP A 301 16.81 18.87 -35.78
CA ASP A 301 16.33 19.54 -37.00
C ASP A 301 15.85 18.55 -38.07
N ARG A 302 16.38 17.32 -38.06
CA ARG A 302 16.02 16.28 -39.03
C ARG A 302 14.76 15.51 -38.65
N PHE A 303 14.57 15.18 -37.38
CA PHE A 303 13.55 14.22 -36.96
C PHE A 303 12.49 14.79 -36.02
N ALA A 304 12.80 15.85 -35.26
CA ALA A 304 11.82 16.52 -34.40
C ALA A 304 11.18 17.74 -35.09
N ALA A 305 12.01 18.64 -35.63
CA ALA A 305 11.57 19.94 -36.13
C ALA A 305 10.59 19.91 -37.32
N PRO A 306 10.76 19.07 -38.36
CA PRO A 306 9.96 19.17 -39.59
C PRO A 306 8.47 18.94 -39.35
N ASP A 307 8.14 17.90 -38.58
CA ASP A 307 6.76 17.50 -38.26
C ASP A 307 6.32 17.97 -36.86
N ARG A 308 7.19 18.73 -36.16
CA ARG A 308 7.01 19.17 -34.78
C ARG A 308 6.77 17.98 -33.83
N THR A 309 7.46 16.88 -34.08
CA THR A 309 7.37 15.64 -33.31
C THR A 309 7.90 15.86 -31.89
N PRO A 310 7.14 15.49 -30.84
CA PRO A 310 7.59 15.59 -29.46
C PRO A 310 8.91 14.83 -29.24
N PHE A 311 9.83 15.46 -28.52
CA PHE A 311 11.18 14.95 -28.29
C PHE A 311 11.39 14.53 -26.83
N LEU A 312 11.71 13.25 -26.61
CA LEU A 312 12.08 12.66 -25.32
C LEU A 312 13.61 12.60 -25.20
N VAL A 313 14.16 13.27 -24.20
CA VAL A 313 15.60 13.17 -23.88
C VAL A 313 15.77 12.21 -22.71
N GLU A 314 16.43 11.07 -22.93
CA GLU A 314 16.89 10.21 -21.85
C GLU A 314 18.35 10.55 -21.52
N THR A 315 18.62 10.89 -20.27
CA THR A 315 19.93 11.40 -19.87
C THR A 315 20.31 11.06 -18.44
N GLY A 316 21.58 11.29 -18.12
CA GLY A 316 22.16 11.14 -16.80
C GLY A 316 23.60 11.65 -16.81
N ALA A 317 24.15 11.90 -15.63
CA ALA A 317 25.56 12.26 -15.47
C ALA A 317 26.26 11.24 -14.59
N LEU A 318 27.25 10.56 -15.18
CA LEU A 318 28.09 9.58 -14.52
C LEU A 318 28.89 10.25 -13.40
N TYR A 319 28.93 9.61 -12.25
CA TYR A 319 29.86 9.92 -11.18
C TYR A 319 30.53 8.62 -10.73
N ASN A 320 31.85 8.55 -10.81
CA ASN A 320 32.62 7.40 -10.36
C ASN A 320 33.16 7.67 -8.94
N PRO A 321 32.69 6.95 -7.90
CA PRO A 321 33.14 7.17 -6.53
C PRO A 321 34.59 6.72 -6.25
N HIS A 322 35.24 6.03 -7.20
CA HIS A 322 36.59 5.48 -7.04
C HIS A 322 37.69 6.38 -7.58
N VAL A 323 37.34 7.49 -8.23
CA VAL A 323 38.30 8.45 -8.80
C VAL A 323 38.14 9.83 -8.17
N ASP A 324 39.26 10.55 -8.08
CA ASP A 324 39.29 11.91 -7.55
C ASP A 324 38.62 12.91 -8.52
N GLY A 325 38.42 14.15 -8.08
CA GLY A 325 37.93 15.24 -8.92
C GLY A 325 36.78 16.05 -8.31
N SER A 326 35.87 16.49 -9.17
CA SER A 326 34.70 17.30 -8.83
C SER A 326 33.69 16.51 -7.99
N SER A 327 32.95 17.19 -7.12
CA SER A 327 31.96 16.52 -6.27
C SER A 327 30.78 15.95 -7.08
N GLU A 328 30.15 14.88 -6.59
CA GLU A 328 28.95 14.28 -7.22
C GLU A 328 27.86 15.32 -7.47
N LEU A 329 27.68 16.26 -6.54
CA LEU A 329 26.72 17.34 -6.69
C LEU A 329 27.12 18.31 -7.80
N ASP A 330 28.38 18.72 -7.87
CA ASP A 330 28.83 19.68 -8.88
C ASP A 330 28.71 19.09 -10.29
N VAL A 331 29.08 17.81 -10.46
CA VAL A 331 28.96 17.06 -11.72
C VAL A 331 27.51 16.98 -12.19
N LYS A 332 26.59 16.51 -11.32
CA LYS A 332 25.20 16.30 -11.70
C LYS A 332 24.46 17.62 -11.88
N ARG A 333 24.73 18.60 -11.01
CA ARG A 333 24.03 19.89 -11.02
C ARG A 333 24.33 20.74 -12.23
N SER A 334 25.58 20.78 -12.63
CA SER A 334 25.98 21.48 -13.85
C SER A 334 25.38 20.82 -15.10
N TRP A 335 25.23 19.49 -15.12
CA TRP A 335 24.60 18.79 -16.24
C TRP A 335 23.09 19.04 -16.32
N TRP A 336 22.33 18.75 -15.25
CA TRP A 336 20.87 18.92 -15.31
C TRP A 336 20.46 20.37 -15.56
N ARG A 337 21.27 21.36 -15.16
CA ARG A 337 21.01 22.77 -15.47
C ARG A 337 21.12 23.09 -16.95
N GLN A 338 22.05 22.44 -17.67
CA GLN A 338 22.11 22.57 -19.12
C GLN A 338 20.91 21.89 -19.76
N VAL A 339 20.54 20.70 -19.29
CA VAL A 339 19.32 19.99 -19.75
C VAL A 339 18.07 20.84 -19.58
N PHE A 340 17.90 21.48 -18.43
CA PHE A 340 16.73 22.33 -18.16
C PHE A 340 16.75 23.62 -18.99
N ALA A 341 17.92 24.20 -19.24
CA ALA A 341 18.07 25.41 -20.05
C ALA A 341 17.81 25.15 -21.55
N ALA A 342 18.16 23.96 -22.04
CA ALA A 342 17.97 23.59 -23.45
C ALA A 342 16.48 23.59 -23.88
N VAL A 343 15.54 23.52 -22.94
CA VAL A 343 14.10 23.59 -23.22
C VAL A 343 13.70 24.93 -23.88
N ASP A 344 14.42 26.01 -23.58
CA ASP A 344 14.11 27.34 -24.13
C ASP A 344 14.44 27.43 -25.62
N ASP A 345 15.57 26.82 -26.03
CA ASP A 345 16.05 26.83 -27.42
C ASP A 345 15.49 25.65 -28.24
N HIS A 346 15.11 24.55 -27.58
CA HIS A 346 14.56 23.32 -28.18
C HIS A 346 13.15 23.03 -27.65
N PRO A 347 12.12 23.82 -28.05
CA PRO A 347 10.79 23.77 -27.44
C PRO A 347 9.99 22.48 -27.72
N LEU A 348 10.47 21.62 -28.64
CA LEU A 348 9.90 20.29 -28.88
C LEU A 348 10.36 19.26 -27.86
N ILE A 349 11.36 19.56 -27.00
CA ILE A 349 11.64 18.74 -25.82
C ILE A 349 10.36 18.70 -24.98
N ALA A 350 9.73 17.53 -24.99
CA ALA A 350 8.43 17.29 -24.39
C ALA A 350 8.52 16.36 -23.18
N ALA A 351 9.60 15.60 -23.05
CA ALA A 351 9.88 14.82 -21.85
C ALA A 351 11.39 14.69 -21.59
N ILE A 352 11.77 14.67 -20.32
CA ILE A 352 13.13 14.41 -19.84
C ILE A 352 13.05 13.23 -18.88
N SER A 353 13.68 12.12 -19.25
CA SER A 353 13.86 10.93 -18.40
C SER A 353 15.28 10.94 -17.82
N TRP A 354 15.40 10.99 -16.49
CA TRP A 354 16.70 10.93 -15.82
C TRP A 354 17.01 9.53 -15.30
N LEU A 355 18.17 8.97 -15.63
CA LEU A 355 18.58 7.65 -15.16
C LEU A 355 18.93 7.65 -13.66
N GLU A 356 18.14 6.94 -12.85
CA GLU A 356 18.28 6.83 -11.40
C GLU A 356 18.77 5.43 -10.98
N LEU A 357 19.98 5.09 -11.43
CA LEU A 357 20.58 3.77 -11.21
C LEU A 357 22.06 3.89 -10.79
N ASP A 358 22.52 2.94 -9.98
CA ASP A 358 23.94 2.64 -9.80
C ASP A 358 24.26 1.34 -10.56
N ARG A 359 25.16 1.37 -11.56
CA ARG A 359 25.50 0.18 -12.36
C ARG A 359 26.99 0.14 -12.70
N ARG A 360 27.46 -1.03 -13.14
CA ARG A 360 28.83 -1.19 -13.67
C ARG A 360 28.86 -0.66 -15.10
N GLU A 361 29.91 0.09 -15.43
CA GLU A 361 30.12 0.62 -16.79
C GLU A 361 31.46 0.15 -17.33
N ALA A 362 31.47 -0.30 -18.59
CA ALA A 362 32.68 -0.73 -19.26
C ALA A 362 33.69 0.42 -19.39
N GLU A 363 33.17 1.63 -19.63
CA GLU A 363 33.89 2.89 -19.75
C GLU A 363 34.63 3.26 -18.45
N ALA A 364 34.16 2.78 -17.30
CA ALA A 364 34.78 3.00 -16.00
C ALA A 364 35.57 1.77 -15.50
N ASP A 365 36.21 1.02 -16.40
CA ASP A 365 36.91 -0.24 -16.09
C ASP A 365 36.02 -1.26 -15.33
N ASP A 366 34.74 -1.36 -15.72
CA ASP A 366 33.74 -2.23 -15.11
C ASP A 366 33.52 -1.93 -13.60
N GLN A 367 33.83 -0.70 -13.17
CA GLN A 367 33.52 -0.19 -11.82
C GLN A 367 32.06 0.25 -11.71
N THR A 368 31.50 0.13 -10.50
CA THR A 368 30.16 0.67 -10.22
C THR A 368 30.19 2.19 -10.14
N VAL A 369 29.44 2.84 -11.04
CA VAL A 369 29.24 4.28 -11.09
C VAL A 369 27.81 4.65 -10.70
N ARG A 370 27.58 5.95 -10.46
CA ARG A 370 26.31 6.48 -9.94
C ARG A 370 25.66 7.49 -10.87
N TRP A 371 24.51 7.16 -11.46
CA TRP A 371 23.79 8.06 -12.36
C TRP A 371 22.75 8.95 -11.65
N GLY A 372 22.19 8.48 -10.54
CA GLY A 372 20.99 9.08 -9.95
C GLY A 372 21.11 10.51 -9.43
N ALA A 373 20.18 11.39 -9.79
CA ALA A 373 20.15 12.81 -9.41
C ALA A 373 19.45 13.09 -8.08
N ALA A 374 18.66 12.16 -7.54
CA ALA A 374 17.98 12.33 -6.25
C ALA A 374 18.33 11.28 -5.18
N ARG A 375 19.36 10.46 -5.41
CA ARG A 375 19.76 9.35 -4.53
C ARG A 375 19.93 9.73 -3.04
N THR A 376 20.51 10.88 -2.76
CA THR A 376 20.75 11.39 -1.38
C THR A 376 19.90 12.62 -1.08
N GLY A 377 19.60 12.88 0.20
CA GLY A 377 18.86 14.09 0.60
C GLY A 377 19.53 15.40 0.19
N THR A 378 20.86 15.44 0.02
CA THR A 378 21.57 16.63 -0.50
C THR A 378 21.35 16.81 -1.99
N LEU A 379 21.47 15.73 -2.77
CA LEU A 379 21.21 15.73 -4.21
C LEU A 379 19.73 16.05 -4.50
N ALA A 380 18.79 15.37 -3.84
CA ALA A 380 17.35 15.59 -3.99
C ALA A 380 16.94 17.04 -3.68
N ARG A 381 17.47 17.64 -2.60
CA ARG A 381 17.21 19.06 -2.28
C ARG A 381 17.79 20.01 -3.31
N ALA A 382 18.93 19.69 -3.90
CA ALA A 382 19.54 20.52 -4.94
C ALA A 382 18.77 20.41 -6.26
N LEU A 383 18.42 19.18 -6.67
CA LEU A 383 17.58 18.90 -7.83
C LEU A 383 16.23 19.60 -7.72
N ARG A 384 15.49 19.41 -6.61
CA ARG A 384 14.21 20.10 -6.37
C ARG A 384 14.31 21.61 -6.53
N ARG A 385 15.36 22.24 -5.97
CA ARG A 385 15.55 23.70 -6.06
C ARG A 385 15.75 24.21 -7.48
N ASP A 386 16.40 23.42 -8.33
CA ASP A 386 16.63 23.80 -9.73
C ASP A 386 15.42 23.45 -10.59
N LEU A 387 14.75 22.31 -10.33
CA LEU A 387 13.45 21.94 -10.90
C LEU A 387 12.35 23.00 -10.65
N ASP A 388 12.21 23.48 -9.41
CA ASP A 388 11.24 24.52 -9.04
C ASP A 388 11.45 25.86 -9.78
N ARG A 389 12.62 26.06 -10.40
CA ARG A 389 12.95 27.27 -11.17
C ARG A 389 12.90 27.07 -12.67
N ALA A 390 12.96 25.82 -13.14
CA ALA A 390 12.96 25.48 -14.54
C ALA A 390 11.53 25.49 -15.09
N PRO A 391 11.33 25.79 -16.38
CA PRO A 391 10.01 25.74 -17.02
C PRO A 391 9.65 24.28 -17.33
N LEU A 392 9.53 23.42 -16.31
CA LEU A 392 9.23 21.99 -16.45
C LEU A 392 7.86 21.67 -15.86
N THR A 393 7.22 20.63 -16.37
CA THR A 393 5.99 20.08 -15.79
C THR A 393 6.35 18.99 -14.79
N LEU A 394 5.90 19.18 -13.56
CA LEU A 394 5.96 18.22 -12.46
C LEU A 394 4.55 18.05 -11.88
N GLY A 395 4.32 16.93 -11.22
CA GLY A 395 3.01 16.56 -10.68
C GLY A 395 2.19 15.75 -11.66
N PRO A 396 0.94 15.42 -11.29
CA PRO A 396 0.07 14.61 -12.11
C PRO A 396 -0.29 15.31 -13.42
N VAL A 397 -0.09 14.61 -14.52
CA VAL A 397 -0.37 15.03 -15.91
C VAL A 397 -1.42 14.16 -16.57
N THR A 398 -1.68 12.98 -16.00
CA THR A 398 -2.86 12.16 -16.26
C THR A 398 -3.81 12.30 -15.07
N ARG A 399 -5.03 11.78 -15.19
CA ARG A 399 -5.90 11.63 -14.03
C ARG A 399 -5.14 10.77 -13.02
N VAL A 400 -4.93 11.30 -11.81
CA VAL A 400 -4.49 10.45 -10.70
C VAL A 400 -5.56 9.40 -10.55
N LEU A 401 -5.25 8.14 -10.85
CA LEU A 401 -6.24 7.09 -10.71
C LEU A 401 -6.64 7.10 -9.25
N ASP A 402 -7.89 7.52 -9.06
CA ASP A 402 -8.41 7.83 -7.76
C ASP A 402 -8.79 6.51 -7.09
N LEU A 403 -7.76 5.80 -6.63
CA LEU A 403 -7.95 4.88 -5.52
C LEU A 403 -8.59 5.64 -4.37
N GLU A 404 -8.57 6.98 -4.31
CA GLU A 404 -9.38 7.83 -3.43
C GLU A 404 -10.90 7.84 -3.74
N THR A 405 -11.42 7.48 -4.94
CA THR A 405 -12.87 7.34 -5.24
C THR A 405 -13.32 5.90 -5.04
N GLY A 406 -12.47 4.92 -5.38
CA GLY A 406 -12.56 3.57 -4.81
C GLY A 406 -12.53 3.61 -3.29
N ASN A 407 -11.75 4.55 -2.74
CA ASN A 407 -11.70 4.87 -1.33
C ASN A 407 -12.71 5.90 -0.85
N ALA A 408 -13.48 6.60 -1.67
CA ALA A 408 -14.58 7.47 -1.23
C ALA A 408 -15.86 6.63 -1.13
N ALA A 409 -15.96 5.62 -2.00
CA ALA A 409 -16.93 4.54 -1.89
C ALA A 409 -16.62 3.62 -0.68
N THR A 410 -15.36 3.43 -0.27
CA THR A 410 -15.01 2.77 1.02
C THR A 410 -14.82 3.72 2.20
N ALA A 411 -14.64 5.02 1.97
CA ALA A 411 -14.65 6.13 2.94
C ALA A 411 -16.02 6.79 3.02
N GLN A 412 -17.09 6.04 2.72
CA GLN A 412 -18.37 6.36 3.31
C GLN A 412 -18.31 6.20 4.83
N GLY A 413 -17.88 7.31 5.45
CA GLY A 413 -18.09 7.67 6.84
C GLY A 413 -16.89 7.52 7.78
N ARG A 414 -15.66 7.95 7.44
CA ARG A 414 -14.57 7.95 8.44
C ARG A 414 -13.30 8.80 8.24
N LEU A 415 -13.25 9.76 7.31
CA LEU A 415 -12.30 10.87 7.45
C LEU A 415 -13.10 12.09 7.90
N PRO A 416 -13.12 12.39 9.21
CA PRO A 416 -13.69 13.63 9.68
C PRO A 416 -12.82 14.81 9.21
N ASP A 417 -13.45 15.86 8.68
CA ASP A 417 -12.86 17.20 8.65
C ASP A 417 -12.32 17.58 10.04
N ALA A 418 -11.44 18.58 10.12
CA ALA A 418 -10.94 19.07 11.42
C ALA A 418 -12.08 19.50 12.38
N ASP A 419 -13.23 19.96 11.86
CA ASP A 419 -14.45 20.23 12.64
C ASP A 419 -15.17 18.96 13.14
N ASP A 420 -14.91 17.82 12.50
CA ASP A 420 -15.60 16.55 12.66
C ASP A 420 -14.82 15.58 13.60
N GLN A 421 -13.58 15.93 13.99
CA GLN A 421 -12.87 15.34 15.15
C GLN A 421 -13.68 15.47 16.45
N SER A 422 -14.47 16.54 16.56
CA SER A 422 -15.42 16.75 17.64
C SER A 422 -16.61 15.77 17.61
N ALA A 423 -17.00 15.29 16.43
CA ALA A 423 -18.10 14.35 16.25
C ALA A 423 -17.72 12.92 16.70
N GLU A 424 -16.49 12.47 16.42
CA GLU A 424 -16.02 11.16 16.86
C GLU A 424 -15.96 11.02 18.38
N MET A 425 -15.36 12.01 19.05
CA MET A 425 -15.34 12.07 20.51
C MET A 425 -16.76 12.24 21.08
N GLY A 426 -17.67 12.89 20.34
CA GLY A 426 -19.10 12.95 20.67
C GLY A 426 -19.75 11.57 20.73
N TRP A 427 -19.43 10.67 19.80
CA TRP A 427 -19.91 9.28 19.83
C TRP A 427 -19.36 8.48 21.01
N ILE A 428 -18.09 8.68 21.38
CA ILE A 428 -17.48 8.08 22.57
C ILE A 428 -18.29 8.49 23.81
N VAL A 429 -18.50 9.80 23.99
CA VAL A 429 -19.25 10.36 25.12
C VAL A 429 -20.68 9.80 25.16
N LEU A 430 -21.36 9.76 24.01
CA LEU A 430 -22.71 9.21 23.89
C LEU A 430 -22.75 7.74 24.33
N CYS A 431 -21.86 6.91 23.79
CA CYS A 431 -21.87 5.49 24.12
C CYS A 431 -21.44 5.24 25.58
N VAL A 432 -20.54 6.04 26.16
CA VAL A 432 -20.20 5.98 27.59
C VAL A 432 -21.41 6.33 28.44
N ALA A 433 -22.15 7.37 28.08
CA ALA A 433 -23.39 7.76 28.75
C ALA A 433 -24.45 6.65 28.65
N LEU A 434 -24.63 6.05 27.48
CA LEU A 434 -25.55 4.93 27.27
C LEU A 434 -25.16 3.69 28.08
N LEU A 435 -23.86 3.39 28.19
CA LEU A 435 -23.36 2.31 29.05
C LEU A 435 -23.64 2.59 30.53
N ALA A 436 -23.46 3.84 30.98
CA ALA A 436 -23.78 4.24 32.35
C ALA A 436 -25.28 4.15 32.65
N VAL A 437 -26.13 4.58 31.72
CA VAL A 437 -27.60 4.40 31.81
C VAL A 437 -27.94 2.91 31.84
N GLY A 438 -27.35 2.11 30.94
CA GLY A 438 -27.54 0.65 30.90
C GLY A 438 -27.13 -0.02 32.22
N PHE A 439 -26.05 0.42 32.84
CA PHE A 439 -25.59 -0.04 34.14
C PHE A 439 -26.59 0.29 35.27
N LEU A 440 -27.12 1.52 35.30
CA LEU A 440 -28.15 1.92 36.27
C LEU A 440 -29.46 1.13 36.08
N VAL A 441 -29.89 0.98 34.84
CA VAL A 441 -31.07 0.17 34.48
C VAL A 441 -30.87 -1.28 34.88
N ALA A 442 -29.69 -1.86 34.65
CA ALA A 442 -29.35 -3.21 35.10
C ALA A 442 -29.47 -3.35 36.62
N GLY A 443 -29.02 -2.34 37.39
CA GLY A 443 -29.20 -2.30 38.84
C GLY A 443 -30.66 -2.29 39.29
N LEU A 444 -31.50 -1.49 38.62
CA LEU A 444 -32.94 -1.43 38.88
C LEU A 444 -33.64 -2.75 38.50
N VAL A 445 -33.40 -3.25 37.29
CA VAL A 445 -33.94 -4.53 36.80
C VAL A 445 -33.53 -5.68 37.71
N GLY A 446 -32.27 -5.74 38.13
CA GLY A 446 -31.78 -6.77 39.06
C GLY A 446 -32.51 -6.77 40.40
N ARG A 447 -33.04 -5.62 40.84
CA ARG A 447 -33.83 -5.50 42.07
C ARG A 447 -35.32 -5.84 41.87
N TRP A 448 -35.89 -5.53 40.71
CA TRP A 448 -37.34 -5.62 40.46
C TRP A 448 -37.75 -6.87 39.66
N LEU A 449 -36.85 -7.43 38.85
CA LEU A 449 -37.07 -8.58 37.95
C LEU A 449 -35.97 -9.65 38.13
N PRO A 450 -35.81 -10.25 39.33
CA PRO A 450 -34.77 -11.24 39.59
C PRO A 450 -34.88 -12.49 38.70
N SER A 451 -36.07 -12.76 38.14
CA SER A 451 -36.30 -13.88 37.23
C SER A 451 -35.54 -13.75 35.90
N TRP A 452 -35.06 -12.56 35.51
CA TRP A 452 -34.32 -12.32 34.27
C TRP A 452 -32.83 -12.66 34.35
N ARG A 453 -32.34 -12.89 35.57
CA ARG A 453 -30.92 -13.07 35.86
C ARG A 453 -30.32 -14.32 35.19
N TYR A 454 -29.01 -14.26 34.96
CA TYR A 454 -28.21 -15.38 34.46
C TYR A 454 -28.33 -16.61 35.39
N PRO A 455 -28.78 -17.77 34.88
CA PRO A 455 -29.13 -18.92 35.72
C PRO A 455 -27.94 -19.78 36.16
N GLN A 456 -26.80 -19.74 35.47
CA GLN A 456 -25.70 -20.71 35.63
C GLN A 456 -24.35 -20.06 35.99
N GLU A 457 -24.29 -19.32 37.11
CA GLU A 457 -23.06 -18.61 37.53
C GLU A 457 -21.85 -19.52 37.84
N HIS A 458 -22.06 -20.83 38.00
CA HIS A 458 -21.02 -21.80 38.41
C HIS A 458 -20.55 -22.73 37.28
N ASP A 459 -21.10 -22.61 36.07
CA ASP A 459 -20.69 -23.45 34.94
C ASP A 459 -19.20 -23.17 34.59
N PRO A 460 -18.40 -24.22 34.30
CA PRO A 460 -17.07 -24.08 33.73
C PRO A 460 -16.99 -23.13 32.52
N ARG A 461 -18.05 -23.06 31.70
CA ARG A 461 -18.15 -22.19 30.52
C ARG A 461 -19.19 -21.09 30.72
N ASP A 462 -18.77 -19.84 30.65
CA ASP A 462 -19.66 -18.69 30.79
C ASP A 462 -20.25 -18.27 29.42
N GLN A 463 -21.55 -18.50 29.22
CA GLN A 463 -22.22 -18.16 27.96
C GLN A 463 -22.29 -16.65 27.71
N ARG A 464 -22.16 -15.82 28.75
CA ARG A 464 -22.10 -14.36 28.58
C ARG A 464 -20.86 -13.95 27.79
N LEU A 465 -19.73 -14.62 28.02
CA LEU A 465 -18.50 -14.40 27.26
C LEU A 465 -18.65 -14.84 25.81
N ASP A 466 -19.29 -15.99 25.55
CA ASP A 466 -19.56 -16.42 24.17
C ASP A 466 -20.51 -15.44 23.45
N LEU A 467 -21.58 -14.98 24.10
CA LEU A 467 -22.50 -14.00 23.52
C LEU A 467 -21.78 -12.68 23.22
N PHE A 468 -20.96 -12.19 24.14
CA PHE A 468 -20.22 -10.94 23.98
C PHE A 468 -19.13 -11.03 22.89
N ARG A 469 -18.39 -12.15 22.83
CA ARG A 469 -17.47 -12.44 21.71
C ARG A 469 -18.19 -12.51 20.37
N GLY A 470 -19.40 -13.05 20.35
CA GLY A 470 -20.25 -13.14 19.17
C GLY A 470 -20.68 -11.79 18.63
N TRP A 471 -20.98 -10.86 19.52
CA TRP A 471 -21.24 -9.46 19.16
C TRP A 471 -20.00 -8.79 18.57
N ILE A 472 -18.85 -8.87 19.25
CA ILE A 472 -17.59 -8.23 18.79
C ILE A 472 -17.15 -8.77 17.44
N ILE A 473 -17.20 -10.09 17.24
CA ILE A 473 -16.75 -10.67 15.96
C ILE A 473 -17.66 -10.26 14.80
N LEU A 474 -18.97 -10.06 15.04
CA LEU A 474 -19.87 -9.53 14.03
C LEU A 474 -19.53 -8.09 13.67
N THR A 475 -19.22 -7.24 14.66
CA THR A 475 -18.71 -5.89 14.42
C THR A 475 -17.50 -5.94 13.48
N VAL A 476 -16.49 -6.78 13.77
CA VAL A 476 -15.30 -6.94 12.91
C VAL A 476 -15.69 -7.33 11.48
N VAL A 477 -16.61 -8.27 11.32
CA VAL A 477 -17.11 -8.69 9.99
C VAL A 477 -17.75 -7.50 9.25
N PHE A 478 -18.59 -6.72 9.93
CA PHE A 478 -19.25 -5.57 9.32
C PHE A 478 -18.29 -4.44 8.95
N THR A 479 -17.22 -4.25 9.72
CA THR A 479 -16.22 -3.23 9.44
C THR A 479 -15.26 -3.62 8.33
N HIS A 480 -14.99 -4.91 8.14
CA HIS A 480 -14.12 -5.40 7.05
C HIS A 480 -14.85 -5.57 5.72
N ILE A 481 -16.18 -5.70 5.72
CA ILE A 481 -17.00 -5.63 4.51
C ILE A 481 -17.30 -4.16 4.27
N GLU A 482 -16.40 -3.49 3.54
CA GLU A 482 -16.39 -2.04 3.26
C GLU A 482 -17.54 -1.59 2.34
N VAL A 483 -18.78 -1.76 2.84
CA VAL A 483 -20.03 -1.35 2.19
C VAL A 483 -20.86 -0.56 3.21
N ALA A 484 -21.50 0.52 2.76
CA ALA A 484 -22.32 1.36 3.62
C ALA A 484 -23.64 0.69 3.99
N GLY A 485 -24.01 0.78 5.28
CA GLY A 485 -25.28 0.26 5.77
C GLY A 485 -25.45 0.46 7.26
N VAL A 486 -26.59 0.03 7.79
CA VAL A 486 -26.93 0.19 9.22
C VAL A 486 -25.88 -0.46 10.11
N TYR A 487 -25.41 -1.66 9.73
CA TYR A 487 -24.44 -2.41 10.53
C TYR A 487 -23.06 -1.78 10.54
N SER A 488 -22.54 -1.40 9.37
CA SER A 488 -21.24 -0.72 9.28
C SER A 488 -21.31 0.65 9.96
N TYR A 489 -22.32 1.47 9.68
CA TYR A 489 -22.49 2.79 10.32
C TYR A 489 -22.49 2.70 11.86
N LEU A 490 -23.29 1.80 12.44
CA LEU A 490 -23.31 1.60 13.90
C LEU A 490 -22.00 1.02 14.43
N SER A 491 -21.41 0.06 13.71
CA SER A 491 -20.15 -0.57 14.13
C SER A 491 -18.99 0.43 14.16
N LEU A 492 -18.95 1.36 13.23
CA LEU A 492 -17.86 2.32 13.10
C LEU A 492 -18.02 3.48 14.07
N ASN A 493 -19.23 4.01 14.18
CA ASN A 493 -19.50 5.17 15.02
C ASN A 493 -19.69 4.80 16.48
N ALA A 494 -20.50 3.79 16.80
CA ALA A 494 -20.81 3.47 18.20
C ALA A 494 -19.83 2.47 18.83
N ILE A 495 -19.29 1.53 18.04
CA ILE A 495 -18.44 0.44 18.55
C ILE A 495 -16.96 0.79 18.36
N GLY A 496 -16.56 1.25 17.18
CA GLY A 496 -15.21 1.76 16.90
C GLY A 496 -14.80 2.93 17.80
N ALA A 497 -15.77 3.72 18.26
CA ALA A 497 -15.57 4.77 19.25
C ALA A 497 -15.08 4.26 20.62
N ILE A 498 -15.69 3.21 21.18
CA ILE A 498 -15.38 2.76 22.55
C ILE A 498 -14.46 1.54 22.56
N THR A 499 -14.75 0.49 21.77
CA THR A 499 -13.97 -0.75 21.75
C THR A 499 -14.11 -1.48 20.40
N GLY A 500 -13.00 -1.73 19.71
CA GLY A 500 -12.93 -2.56 18.50
C GLY A 500 -12.20 -3.87 18.78
N ALA A 501 -11.02 -4.03 18.16
CA ALA A 501 -10.16 -5.20 18.32
C ALA A 501 -9.64 -5.39 19.76
N GLU A 502 -9.61 -4.34 20.58
CA GLU A 502 -9.08 -4.38 21.95
C GLU A 502 -9.82 -5.40 22.81
N MET A 503 -11.15 -5.38 22.72
CA MET A 503 -12.01 -6.29 23.49
C MET A 503 -11.84 -7.74 23.02
N PHE A 504 -11.57 -7.95 21.73
CA PHE A 504 -11.31 -9.28 21.19
C PHE A 504 -10.02 -9.89 21.76
N VAL A 505 -8.95 -9.10 21.88
CA VAL A 505 -7.68 -9.49 22.49
C VAL A 505 -7.84 -9.75 24.00
N LEU A 506 -8.50 -8.83 24.71
CA LEU A 506 -8.76 -8.92 26.14
C LEU A 506 -9.58 -10.16 26.52
N LEU A 507 -10.69 -10.41 25.81
CA LEU A 507 -11.54 -11.59 26.05
C LEU A 507 -10.83 -12.90 25.73
N SER A 508 -9.98 -12.91 24.70
CA SER A 508 -9.15 -14.07 24.37
C SER A 508 -8.20 -14.41 25.53
N GLY A 509 -7.58 -13.40 26.14
CA GLY A 509 -6.81 -13.57 27.39
C GLY A 509 -7.67 -14.11 28.53
N ILE A 510 -8.87 -13.57 28.75
CA ILE A 510 -9.80 -14.04 29.80
C ILE A 510 -10.12 -15.52 29.63
N VAL A 511 -10.50 -15.94 28.43
CA VAL A 511 -10.85 -17.34 28.14
C VAL A 511 -9.66 -18.27 28.36
N LEU A 512 -8.45 -17.88 27.94
CA LEU A 512 -7.24 -18.68 28.14
C LEU A 512 -6.86 -18.78 29.62
N GLY A 513 -6.90 -17.66 30.36
CA GLY A 513 -6.65 -17.64 31.80
C GLY A 513 -7.63 -18.51 32.58
N MET A 514 -8.90 -18.57 32.15
CA MET A 514 -9.93 -19.42 32.76
C MET A 514 -9.67 -20.92 32.61
N VAL A 515 -9.05 -21.34 31.50
CA VAL A 515 -8.90 -22.75 31.13
C VAL A 515 -7.53 -23.30 31.52
N TYR A 516 -6.50 -22.46 31.57
CA TYR A 516 -5.12 -22.91 31.74
C TYR A 516 -4.87 -23.62 33.08
N LEU A 517 -5.12 -22.97 34.23
CA LEU A 517 -4.84 -23.59 35.54
C LEU A 517 -5.69 -24.85 35.81
N PRO A 518 -7.01 -24.87 35.50
CA PRO A 518 -7.77 -26.12 35.56
C PRO A 518 -7.22 -27.22 34.66
N GLY A 519 -6.67 -26.87 33.49
CA GLY A 519 -5.97 -27.80 32.60
C GLY A 519 -4.70 -28.36 33.23
N VAL A 520 -3.84 -27.50 33.78
CA VAL A 520 -2.62 -27.89 34.50
C VAL A 520 -2.93 -28.86 35.64
N ALA A 521 -4.01 -28.63 36.40
CA ALA A 521 -4.42 -29.52 37.48
C ALA A 521 -4.87 -30.91 36.99
N ARG A 522 -5.34 -31.03 35.75
CA ARG A 522 -5.83 -32.30 35.17
C ARG A 522 -4.75 -33.10 34.45
N ILE A 523 -3.93 -32.44 33.64
CA ILE A 523 -2.98 -33.12 32.73
C ILE A 523 -1.51 -32.80 33.02
N GLY A 524 -1.23 -31.95 34.02
CA GLY A 524 0.11 -31.51 34.35
C GLY A 524 0.57 -30.27 33.58
N GLU A 525 1.60 -29.60 34.11
CA GLU A 525 2.07 -28.30 33.59
C GLU A 525 2.69 -28.42 32.20
N TRP A 526 3.61 -29.36 32.02
CA TRP A 526 4.27 -29.57 30.74
C TRP A 526 3.28 -29.96 29.63
N ALA A 527 2.38 -30.90 29.90
CA ALA A 527 1.37 -31.32 28.93
C ALA A 527 0.42 -30.18 28.55
N MET A 528 0.03 -29.34 29.52
CA MET A 528 -0.80 -28.16 29.25
C MET A 528 -0.04 -27.11 28.41
N ALA A 529 1.23 -26.85 28.73
CA ALA A 529 2.09 -25.97 27.94
C ALA A 529 2.21 -26.46 26.48
N VAL A 530 2.49 -27.76 26.28
CA VAL A 530 2.52 -28.38 24.95
C VAL A 530 1.17 -28.27 24.23
N THR A 531 0.05 -28.41 24.94
CA THR A 531 -1.29 -28.24 24.36
C THR A 531 -1.51 -26.82 23.85
N MET A 532 -1.06 -25.81 24.59
CA MET A 532 -1.12 -24.41 24.17
C MET A 532 -0.18 -24.12 23.01
N LEU A 533 1.05 -24.65 23.01
CA LEU A 533 1.98 -24.51 21.89
C LEU A 533 1.47 -25.18 20.61
N ARG A 534 0.79 -26.34 20.72
CA ARG A 534 0.10 -26.96 19.58
C ARG A 534 -1.01 -26.07 19.03
N ARG A 535 -1.75 -25.37 19.90
CA ARG A 535 -2.75 -24.38 19.50
C ARG A 535 -2.10 -23.20 18.76
N ALA A 536 -1.01 -22.64 19.29
CA ALA A 536 -0.26 -21.57 18.65
C ALA A 536 0.27 -22.00 17.26
N ARG A 537 0.86 -23.20 17.18
CA ARG A 537 1.28 -23.81 15.90
C ARG A 537 0.11 -23.95 14.93
N LYS A 538 -1.07 -24.37 15.39
CA LYS A 538 -2.26 -24.47 14.53
C LYS A 538 -2.68 -23.09 14.00
N GLN A 539 -2.66 -22.06 14.83
CA GLN A 539 -2.97 -20.68 14.39
C GLN A 539 -1.95 -20.19 13.35
N TYR A 540 -0.67 -20.43 13.57
CA TYR A 540 0.40 -20.08 12.63
C TYR A 540 0.24 -20.78 11.28
N LEU A 541 0.07 -22.11 11.27
CA LEU A 541 -0.09 -22.87 10.02
C LEU A 541 -1.35 -22.46 9.26
N VAL A 542 -2.45 -22.17 9.97
CA VAL A 542 -3.68 -21.69 9.34
C VAL A 542 -3.49 -20.29 8.77
N THR A 543 -2.68 -19.45 9.41
CA THR A 543 -2.34 -18.12 8.88
C THR A 543 -1.59 -18.22 7.57
N LEU A 544 -0.51 -19.01 7.53
CA LEU A 544 0.22 -19.26 6.28
C LEU A 544 -0.70 -19.82 5.18
N ALA A 545 -1.56 -20.77 5.53
CA ALA A 545 -2.51 -21.34 4.58
C ALA A 545 -3.50 -20.31 4.03
N VAL A 546 -4.00 -19.39 4.86
CA VAL A 546 -4.88 -18.30 4.42
C VAL A 546 -4.12 -17.32 3.53
N VAL A 547 -2.90 -16.91 3.92
CA VAL A 547 -2.06 -16.01 3.10
C VAL A 547 -1.85 -16.59 1.70
N ILE A 548 -1.45 -17.87 1.62
CA ILE A 548 -1.25 -18.58 0.35
C ILE A 548 -2.57 -18.72 -0.42
N LEU A 549 -3.66 -19.09 0.25
CA LEU A 549 -4.95 -19.31 -0.41
C LEU A 549 -5.53 -18.01 -0.98
N VAL A 550 -5.35 -16.88 -0.30
CA VAL A 550 -5.75 -15.56 -0.81
C VAL A 550 -4.96 -15.22 -2.06
N TRP A 551 -3.64 -15.40 -2.07
CA TRP A 551 -2.85 -15.17 -3.28
C TRP A 551 -3.27 -16.09 -4.43
N LEU A 552 -3.50 -17.38 -4.17
CA LEU A 552 -3.98 -18.33 -5.17
C LEU A 552 -5.37 -17.96 -5.73
N LEU A 553 -6.25 -17.40 -4.90
CA LEU A 553 -7.55 -16.90 -5.36
C LEU A 553 -7.40 -15.72 -6.33
N GLY A 554 -6.38 -14.89 -6.16
CA GLY A 554 -6.06 -13.81 -7.09
C GLY A 554 -5.58 -14.29 -8.46
N LYS A 555 -5.24 -15.58 -8.62
CA LYS A 555 -4.91 -16.20 -9.92
C LYS A 555 -6.12 -16.82 -10.63
N VAL A 556 -7.30 -16.79 -10.00
CA VAL A 556 -8.53 -17.29 -10.64
C VAL A 556 -9.08 -16.19 -11.57
N PRO A 557 -9.37 -16.48 -12.85
CA PRO A 557 -9.95 -15.50 -13.76
C PRO A 557 -11.22 -14.87 -13.18
N HIS A 558 -11.36 -13.56 -13.35
CA HIS A 558 -12.49 -12.75 -12.85
C HIS A 558 -12.61 -12.66 -11.31
N VAL A 559 -11.56 -13.00 -10.56
CA VAL A 559 -11.49 -12.82 -9.10
C VAL A 559 -10.32 -11.91 -8.73
N SER A 560 -10.62 -10.66 -8.36
CA SER A 560 -9.66 -9.74 -7.78
C SER A 560 -9.53 -9.94 -6.27
N THR A 561 -8.30 -10.05 -5.78
CA THR A 561 -8.01 -10.10 -4.34
C THR A 561 -7.45 -8.78 -3.79
N ALA A 562 -7.33 -7.76 -4.64
CA ALA A 562 -6.82 -6.43 -4.29
C ALA A 562 -7.52 -5.85 -3.04
N VAL A 563 -8.83 -6.07 -2.89
CA VAL A 563 -9.62 -5.62 -1.73
C VAL A 563 -9.06 -6.06 -0.37
N VAL A 564 -8.27 -7.14 -0.32
CA VAL A 564 -7.58 -7.59 0.90
C VAL A 564 -6.06 -7.62 0.78
N THR A 565 -5.48 -7.62 -0.43
CA THR A 565 -4.02 -7.70 -0.65
C THR A 565 -3.36 -6.34 -0.83
N THR A 566 -4.12 -5.26 -1.01
CA THR A 566 -3.61 -3.88 -0.98
C THR A 566 -4.19 -3.13 0.21
N PHE A 567 -3.46 -2.11 0.67
CA PHE A 567 -3.92 -1.21 1.73
C PHE A 567 -3.67 0.24 1.30
N THR A 568 -4.70 1.07 1.29
CA THR A 568 -4.53 2.51 1.09
C THR A 568 -4.48 3.21 2.45
N ASP A 569 -3.40 3.93 2.72
CA ASP A 569 -3.29 4.77 3.91
C ASP A 569 -4.26 5.95 3.79
N ARG A 570 -5.00 6.18 4.86
CA ARG A 570 -6.05 7.20 4.97
C ARG A 570 -5.54 8.45 5.67
N GLY A 571 -4.23 8.61 5.86
CA GLY A 571 -3.63 9.76 6.54
C GLY A 571 -3.74 9.73 8.06
N THR A 572 -4.11 8.58 8.61
CA THR A 572 -4.36 8.41 10.05
C THR A 572 -3.26 7.61 10.75
N GLY A 573 -2.36 6.96 9.99
CA GLY A 573 -1.25 6.15 10.49
C GLY A 573 -0.09 6.93 11.10
N GLU A 574 1.01 6.23 11.43
CA GLU A 574 2.25 6.83 11.98
C GLU A 574 2.84 7.92 11.07
N ASN A 575 2.57 7.83 9.75
CA ASN A 575 3.05 8.76 8.74
C ASN A 575 2.15 10.00 8.55
N GLY A 576 1.04 10.09 9.29
CA GLY A 576 0.11 11.24 9.30
C GLY A 576 -0.57 11.53 7.96
N GLU A 577 -1.22 12.70 7.85
CA GLU A 577 -1.98 13.13 6.67
C GLU A 577 -1.14 13.15 5.39
N THR A 578 0.18 13.29 5.49
CA THR A 578 1.10 13.29 4.34
C THR A 578 1.17 11.96 3.59
N ALA A 579 0.74 10.86 4.22
CA ALA A 579 0.65 9.54 3.60
C ALA A 579 -0.76 9.19 3.11
N ALA A 580 -1.74 10.09 3.27
CA ALA A 580 -3.10 9.88 2.77
C ALA A 580 -3.10 9.61 1.25
N GLY A 581 -3.82 8.58 0.83
CA GLY A 581 -3.92 8.15 -0.57
C GLY A 581 -2.81 7.20 -1.03
N GLN A 582 -1.74 6.98 -0.25
CA GLN A 582 -0.68 6.04 -0.61
C GLN A 582 -1.17 4.59 -0.55
N VAL A 583 -0.96 3.82 -1.62
CA VAL A 583 -1.37 2.42 -1.70
C VAL A 583 -0.15 1.51 -1.53
N TYR A 584 -0.27 0.59 -0.58
CA TYR A 584 0.74 -0.39 -0.21
C TYR A 584 0.30 -1.77 -0.72
N ASP A 585 1.19 -2.45 -1.44
CA ASP A 585 1.05 -3.89 -1.69
C ASP A 585 1.44 -4.66 -0.43
N LEU A 586 0.57 -5.58 0.01
CA LEU A 586 0.79 -6.43 1.18
C LEU A 586 1.38 -7.79 0.81
N TYR A 587 1.60 -8.04 -0.48
CA TYR A 587 2.17 -9.24 -1.07
C TYR A 587 3.39 -8.98 -2.00
N PRO A 588 4.25 -7.98 -1.74
CA PRO A 588 5.19 -7.43 -2.73
C PRO A 588 6.17 -8.46 -3.31
N ASN A 589 6.66 -9.40 -2.49
CA ASN A 589 7.56 -10.46 -2.91
C ASN A 589 6.92 -11.85 -2.88
N PHE A 590 5.60 -11.95 -2.78
CA PHE A 590 4.94 -13.27 -2.77
C PHE A 590 5.16 -14.04 -4.08
N PRO A 591 5.08 -13.42 -5.29
CA PRO A 591 5.38 -14.11 -6.54
C PRO A 591 6.79 -14.72 -6.57
N ARG A 592 7.77 -14.03 -5.96
CA ARG A 592 9.17 -14.48 -5.89
C ARG A 592 9.32 -15.83 -5.16
N LEU A 593 8.35 -16.26 -4.34
CA LEU A 593 8.36 -17.59 -3.71
C LEU A 593 8.37 -18.76 -4.71
N PHE A 594 7.99 -18.49 -5.96
CA PHE A 594 7.93 -19.49 -7.03
C PHE A 594 9.15 -19.46 -7.96
N ASP A 595 10.06 -18.51 -7.79
CA ASP A 595 11.35 -18.48 -8.49
C ASP A 595 12.17 -19.73 -8.13
N TYR A 596 13.04 -20.21 -9.03
CA TYR A 596 13.90 -21.36 -8.74
C TYR A 596 15.39 -21.00 -8.81
N PRO A 597 16.12 -21.04 -7.68
CA PRO A 597 15.64 -21.31 -6.31
C PRO A 597 14.88 -20.11 -5.72
N PRO A 598 13.92 -20.33 -4.80
CA PRO A 598 13.17 -19.23 -4.22
C PRO A 598 14.10 -18.37 -3.36
N PRO A 599 14.16 -17.05 -3.57
CA PRO A 599 15.01 -16.16 -2.82
C PRO A 599 14.65 -16.22 -1.34
N TRP A 600 15.67 -16.33 -0.49
CA TRP A 600 15.48 -16.54 0.95
C TRP A 600 14.75 -15.38 1.63
N TYR A 601 14.89 -14.14 1.12
CA TYR A 601 14.19 -12.99 1.68
C TYR A 601 12.66 -13.13 1.55
N ALA A 602 12.15 -13.63 0.41
CA ALA A 602 10.72 -13.85 0.19
C ALA A 602 10.19 -14.97 1.10
N VAL A 603 10.95 -16.06 1.22
CA VAL A 603 10.62 -17.17 2.14
C VAL A 603 10.57 -16.67 3.59
N LYS A 604 11.55 -15.87 4.00
CA LYS A 604 11.60 -15.27 5.34
C LYS A 604 10.39 -14.36 5.58
N GLN A 605 10.03 -13.51 4.62
CA GLN A 605 8.86 -12.63 4.71
C GLN A 605 7.55 -13.41 4.90
N LEU A 606 7.35 -14.50 4.17
CA LEU A 606 6.19 -15.37 4.37
C LEU A 606 6.20 -16.02 5.77
N LEU A 607 7.33 -16.60 6.19
CA LEU A 607 7.45 -17.29 7.48
C LEU A 607 7.33 -16.35 8.68
N LEU A 608 7.76 -15.09 8.53
CA LEU A 608 7.62 -14.06 9.57
C LEU A 608 6.29 -13.31 9.48
N VAL A 609 5.40 -13.69 8.54
CA VAL A 609 4.10 -13.04 8.33
C VAL A 609 4.28 -11.53 8.11
N GLU A 610 5.28 -11.18 7.30
CA GLU A 610 5.47 -9.83 6.74
C GLU A 610 4.51 -9.59 5.56
N MET A 611 3.89 -10.66 5.05
CA MET A 611 2.89 -10.65 3.99
C MET A 611 1.57 -11.25 4.48
N GLY A 612 0.46 -10.66 4.05
CA GLY A 612 -0.86 -11.16 4.41
C GLY A 612 -1.99 -10.16 4.16
N PRO A 613 -3.24 -10.66 4.17
CA PRO A 613 -4.39 -9.82 3.89
C PRO A 613 -4.69 -8.92 5.10
N TRP A 614 -4.90 -7.62 4.88
CA TRP A 614 -5.00 -6.64 5.97
C TRP A 614 -6.10 -6.97 7.01
N VAL A 615 -7.23 -7.50 6.55
CA VAL A 615 -8.37 -7.95 7.40
C VAL A 615 -8.00 -9.07 8.37
N PHE A 616 -6.87 -9.75 8.15
CA PHE A 616 -6.40 -10.90 8.91
C PHE A 616 -5.12 -10.62 9.73
N ASN A 617 -4.54 -9.42 9.62
CA ASN A 617 -3.24 -9.07 10.20
C ASN A 617 -3.14 -9.31 11.72
N ILE A 618 -4.21 -9.08 12.47
CA ILE A 618 -4.23 -9.29 13.94
C ILE A 618 -3.87 -10.74 14.34
N MET A 619 -3.96 -11.70 13.43
CA MET A 619 -3.57 -13.09 13.70
C MET A 619 -2.09 -13.21 14.07
N GLY A 620 -1.21 -12.38 13.49
CA GLY A 620 0.21 -12.34 13.82
C GLY A 620 0.43 -12.08 15.32
N LEU A 621 -0.24 -11.05 15.86
CA LEU A 621 -0.25 -10.73 17.29
C LEU A 621 -0.68 -11.95 18.13
N PHE A 622 -1.79 -12.61 17.75
CA PHE A 622 -2.27 -13.78 18.49
C PHE A 622 -1.32 -14.97 18.48
N ILE A 623 -0.56 -15.18 17.40
CA ILE A 623 0.45 -16.24 17.31
C ILE A 623 1.55 -15.97 18.34
N VAL A 624 2.08 -14.74 18.37
CA VAL A 624 3.16 -14.34 19.29
C VAL A 624 2.68 -14.42 20.74
N LEU A 625 1.52 -13.87 21.06
CA LEU A 625 0.94 -13.91 22.41
C LEU A 625 0.63 -15.35 22.87
N SER A 626 0.16 -16.21 21.96
CA SER A 626 -0.10 -17.62 22.25
C SER A 626 1.19 -18.44 22.43
N LEU A 627 2.26 -18.05 21.74
CA LEU A 627 3.59 -18.64 21.92
C LEU A 627 4.19 -18.27 23.29
N ALA A 628 4.00 -17.02 23.72
CA ALA A 628 4.43 -16.53 25.04
C ALA A 628 3.59 -17.11 26.19
N LEU A 629 2.37 -17.57 25.93
CA LEU A 629 1.39 -17.99 26.93
C LEU A 629 1.93 -18.94 28.02
N PRO A 630 2.69 -20.01 27.71
CA PRO A 630 3.22 -20.89 28.76
C PRO A 630 4.11 -20.16 29.77
N ALA A 631 4.94 -19.22 29.31
CA ALA A 631 5.82 -18.42 30.18
C ALA A 631 5.01 -17.42 31.03
N LEU A 632 4.02 -16.75 30.42
CA LEU A 632 3.13 -15.84 31.14
C LEU A 632 2.34 -16.58 32.24
N MET A 633 1.82 -17.76 31.92
CA MET A 633 1.07 -18.58 32.87
C MET A 633 1.94 -19.20 33.95
N TRP A 634 3.22 -19.46 33.67
CA TRP A 634 4.19 -19.89 34.68
C TRP A 634 4.38 -18.81 35.76
N LEU A 635 4.46 -17.53 35.39
CA LEU A 635 4.49 -16.40 36.35
C LEU A 635 3.19 -16.32 37.17
N ILE A 636 2.04 -16.37 36.50
CA ILE A 636 0.73 -16.29 37.16
C ILE A 636 0.53 -17.44 38.17
N LYS A 637 0.90 -18.67 37.79
CA LYS A 637 0.81 -19.85 38.66
C LYS A 637 1.63 -19.69 39.94
N ARG A 638 2.78 -19.00 39.87
CA ARG A 638 3.65 -18.71 41.03
C ARG A 638 3.19 -17.52 41.86
N GLY A 639 2.05 -16.90 41.53
CA GLY A 639 1.58 -15.70 42.21
C GLY A 639 2.32 -14.42 41.82
N LEU A 640 3.17 -14.47 40.78
CA LEU A 640 3.92 -13.33 40.25
C LEU A 640 3.13 -12.54 39.20
N TRP A 641 1.79 -12.59 39.27
CA TRP A 641 0.91 -11.87 38.35
C TRP A 641 1.12 -10.36 38.39
N TRP A 642 1.49 -9.79 39.54
CA TRP A 642 1.74 -8.36 39.69
C TRP A 642 3.03 -7.92 38.97
N LEU A 643 4.08 -8.75 38.98
CA LEU A 643 5.31 -8.53 38.19
C LEU A 643 5.01 -8.59 36.70
N LEU A 644 4.18 -9.55 36.28
CA LEU A 644 3.73 -9.65 34.90
C LEU A 644 3.02 -8.37 34.45
N LEU A 645 2.05 -7.87 35.25
CA LEU A 645 1.33 -6.64 34.90
C LEU A 645 2.24 -5.42 34.96
N ALA A 646 3.14 -5.31 35.94
CA ALA A 646 4.11 -4.21 36.02
C ALA A 646 5.02 -4.17 34.79
N GLY A 647 5.60 -5.32 34.41
CA GLY A 647 6.41 -5.43 33.18
C GLY A 647 5.59 -5.12 31.92
N SER A 648 4.35 -5.60 31.86
CA SER A 648 3.43 -5.30 30.76
C SER A 648 3.15 -3.80 30.61
N TRP A 649 2.92 -3.09 31.71
CA TRP A 649 2.73 -1.63 31.68
C TRP A 649 4.01 -0.88 31.34
N VAL A 650 5.19 -1.34 31.77
CA VAL A 650 6.47 -0.76 31.35
C VAL A 650 6.62 -0.85 29.84
N LEU A 651 6.37 -2.01 29.23
CA LEU A 651 6.42 -2.16 27.77
C LEU A 651 5.41 -1.24 27.05
N PHE A 652 4.20 -1.10 27.60
CA PHE A 652 3.20 -0.19 27.06
C PHE A 652 3.68 1.27 27.09
N VAL A 653 4.24 1.73 28.22
CA VAL A 653 4.73 3.10 28.38
C VAL A 653 5.94 3.36 27.49
N VAL A 654 6.86 2.40 27.37
CA VAL A 654 8.00 2.50 26.45
C VAL A 654 7.50 2.72 25.02
N ASN A 655 6.59 1.86 24.54
CA ASN A 655 6.07 1.98 23.19
C ASN A 655 5.20 3.23 22.96
N PHE A 656 4.55 3.73 24.02
CA PHE A 656 3.74 4.95 23.94
C PHE A 656 4.59 6.20 23.75
N HIS A 657 5.80 6.25 24.31
CA HIS A 657 6.71 7.38 24.15
C HIS A 657 7.63 7.22 22.94
N ASP A 658 8.18 6.01 22.77
CA ASP A 658 9.09 5.65 21.69
C ASP A 658 8.50 4.42 20.97
N PRO A 659 7.74 4.61 19.87
CA PRO A 659 7.21 3.50 19.09
C PRO A 659 8.33 2.58 18.59
N VAL A 660 8.28 1.31 18.99
CA VAL A 660 9.27 0.30 18.63
C VAL A 660 8.56 -0.94 18.10
N HIS A 661 8.94 -1.37 16.91
CA HIS A 661 8.44 -2.57 16.24
C HIS A 661 9.47 -3.71 16.37
N PRO A 662 9.36 -4.59 17.39
CA PRO A 662 10.39 -5.61 17.67
C PRO A 662 10.41 -6.75 16.64
N LEU A 663 9.36 -6.91 15.85
CA LEU A 663 9.23 -7.92 14.82
C LEU A 663 9.02 -7.24 13.46
N PRO A 664 9.47 -7.84 12.36
CA PRO A 664 9.23 -7.30 11.02
C PRO A 664 7.82 -7.63 10.51
N SER A 665 7.04 -8.40 11.27
CA SER A 665 5.70 -8.88 10.91
C SER A 665 4.73 -7.73 10.65
N GLN A 666 3.88 -7.90 9.64
CA GLN A 666 2.95 -6.86 9.17
C GLN A 666 1.98 -6.35 10.25
N PHE A 667 1.67 -7.16 11.26
CA PHE A 667 0.76 -6.77 12.33
C PHE A 667 1.32 -5.67 13.24
N GLU A 668 2.65 -5.48 13.32
CA GLU A 668 3.28 -4.52 14.23
C GLU A 668 2.88 -3.08 13.88
N TYR A 669 2.69 -2.76 12.59
CA TYR A 669 2.29 -1.44 12.12
C TYR A 669 0.88 -1.01 12.57
N VAL A 670 -0.01 -1.97 12.89
CA VAL A 670 -1.41 -1.69 13.28
C VAL A 670 -1.69 -2.10 14.72
N PHE A 671 -1.05 -3.17 15.16
CA PHE A 671 -1.21 -3.78 16.47
C PHE A 671 0.14 -3.98 17.18
N PRO A 672 0.90 -2.89 17.49
CA PRO A 672 2.23 -3.00 18.08
C PRO A 672 2.25 -3.93 19.29
N LEU A 673 3.13 -4.93 19.27
CA LEU A 673 3.17 -6.00 20.27
C LEU A 673 3.31 -5.45 21.68
N LEU A 674 4.19 -4.45 21.85
CA LEU A 674 4.53 -3.88 23.17
C LEU A 674 3.34 -3.16 23.82
N SER A 675 2.50 -2.49 23.03
CA SER A 675 1.27 -1.86 23.50
C SER A 675 0.15 -2.88 23.70
N TRP A 676 -0.13 -3.72 22.69
CA TRP A 676 -1.33 -4.56 22.67
C TRP A 676 -1.26 -5.75 23.64
N GLN A 677 -0.06 -6.20 24.02
CA GLN A 677 0.09 -7.25 25.03
C GLN A 677 -0.53 -6.88 26.40
N VAL A 678 -0.70 -5.59 26.70
CA VAL A 678 -1.33 -5.13 27.96
C VAL A 678 -2.76 -5.65 28.12
N LEU A 679 -3.54 -5.65 27.04
CA LEU A 679 -4.92 -6.16 27.04
C LEU A 679 -4.92 -7.67 27.28
N PHE A 680 -4.02 -8.39 26.61
CA PHE A 680 -3.95 -9.84 26.72
C PHE A 680 -3.51 -10.29 28.12
N THR A 681 -2.47 -9.68 28.70
CA THR A 681 -1.97 -10.03 30.04
C THR A 681 -2.97 -9.70 31.13
N HIS A 682 -3.66 -8.55 31.05
CA HIS A 682 -4.80 -8.26 31.94
C HIS A 682 -5.88 -9.31 31.77
N GLY A 683 -6.21 -9.69 30.54
CA GLY A 683 -7.16 -10.75 30.26
C GLY A 683 -6.79 -12.06 30.96
N LEU A 684 -5.53 -12.51 30.86
CA LEU A 684 -5.05 -13.74 31.52
C LEU A 684 -5.24 -13.68 33.05
N VAL A 685 -4.87 -12.57 33.67
CA VAL A 685 -5.01 -12.37 35.13
C VAL A 685 -6.48 -12.33 35.53
N LEU A 686 -7.31 -11.56 34.81
CA LEU A 686 -8.75 -11.47 35.03
C LEU A 686 -9.43 -12.83 34.90
N GLY A 687 -9.08 -13.61 33.87
CA GLY A 687 -9.62 -14.95 33.64
C GLY A 687 -9.21 -15.94 34.73
N THR A 688 -7.96 -15.88 35.17
CA THR A 688 -7.41 -16.74 36.24
C THR A 688 -8.08 -16.47 37.59
N TYR A 689 -8.20 -15.19 37.96
CA TYR A 689 -8.75 -14.76 39.25
C TYR A 689 -10.22 -14.34 39.18
N ARG A 690 -10.95 -14.75 38.14
CA ARG A 690 -12.32 -14.27 37.87
C ARG A 690 -13.24 -14.41 39.08
N ARG A 691 -13.14 -15.51 39.84
CA ARG A 691 -14.05 -15.78 40.96
C ARG A 691 -13.80 -14.81 42.10
N GLN A 692 -12.52 -14.54 42.40
CA GLN A 692 -12.08 -13.60 43.41
C GLN A 692 -12.48 -12.17 43.01
N ILE A 693 -12.22 -11.79 41.76
CA ILE A 693 -12.53 -10.47 41.22
C ILE A 693 -14.03 -10.24 41.21
N THR A 694 -14.81 -11.17 40.65
CA THR A 694 -16.28 -11.07 40.66
C THR A 694 -16.82 -10.97 42.09
N ARG A 695 -16.31 -11.76 43.03
CA ARG A 695 -16.73 -11.68 44.45
C ARG A 695 -16.40 -10.31 45.06
N ALA A 696 -15.22 -9.76 44.77
CA ALA A 696 -14.82 -8.44 45.25
C ALA A 696 -15.69 -7.32 44.64
N LEU A 697 -15.85 -7.31 43.31
CA LEU A 697 -16.62 -6.30 42.57
C LEU A 697 -18.13 -6.37 42.84
N THR A 698 -18.66 -7.55 43.17
CA THR A 698 -20.09 -7.71 43.51
C THR A 698 -20.39 -7.53 45.01
N SER A 699 -19.38 -7.29 45.84
CA SER A 699 -19.56 -6.93 47.25
C SER A 699 -20.25 -5.55 47.40
N ARG A 700 -20.68 -5.17 48.61
CA ARG A 700 -21.30 -3.85 48.84
C ARG A 700 -20.37 -2.71 48.44
N TRP A 701 -19.11 -2.78 48.88
CA TRP A 701 -18.08 -1.80 48.55
C TRP A 701 -17.65 -1.87 47.08
N GLY A 702 -17.58 -3.07 46.50
CA GLY A 702 -17.28 -3.25 45.07
C GLY A 702 -18.34 -2.63 44.17
N LYS A 703 -19.63 -2.84 44.48
CA LYS A 703 -20.74 -2.22 43.74
C LYS A 703 -20.73 -0.71 43.85
N LEU A 704 -20.42 -0.18 45.04
CA LEU A 704 -20.26 1.26 45.24
C LEU A 704 -19.10 1.79 44.40
N ALA A 705 -17.94 1.14 44.43
CA ALA A 705 -16.77 1.53 43.64
C ALA A 705 -17.04 1.51 42.13
N CYS A 706 -17.65 0.43 41.61
CA CYS A 706 -18.06 0.36 40.21
C CYS A 706 -19.09 1.44 39.85
N GLY A 707 -20.07 1.68 40.73
CA GLY A 707 -21.08 2.71 40.52
C GLY A 707 -20.47 4.11 40.49
N VAL A 708 -19.57 4.42 41.42
CA VAL A 708 -18.82 5.68 41.43
C VAL A 708 -18.03 5.80 40.14
N PHE A 709 -17.18 4.82 39.80
CA PHE A 709 -16.37 4.84 38.58
C PHE A 709 -17.21 5.08 37.32
N VAL A 710 -18.24 4.27 37.07
CA VAL A 710 -19.09 4.37 35.87
C VAL A 710 -19.76 5.74 35.79
N LEU A 711 -20.33 6.23 36.90
CA LEU A 711 -21.06 7.48 36.91
C LEU A 711 -20.14 8.69 36.84
N THR A 712 -19.01 8.71 37.56
CA THR A 712 -18.07 9.82 37.54
C THR A 712 -17.37 9.92 36.20
N TYR A 713 -17.00 8.79 35.59
CA TYR A 713 -16.38 8.76 34.28
C TYR A 713 -17.34 9.27 33.20
N ALA A 714 -18.58 8.76 33.18
CA ALA A 714 -19.59 9.23 32.24
C ALA A 714 -19.94 10.71 32.46
N ALA A 715 -20.12 11.14 33.72
CA ALA A 715 -20.39 12.54 34.03
C ALA A 715 -19.24 13.46 33.61
N ALA A 716 -17.98 13.05 33.81
CA ALA A 716 -16.81 13.83 33.41
C ALA A 716 -16.74 14.00 31.88
N LEU A 717 -16.90 12.92 31.11
CA LEU A 717 -16.90 12.99 29.65
C LEU A 717 -18.08 13.81 29.10
N VAL A 718 -19.29 13.62 29.64
CA VAL A 718 -20.47 14.41 29.26
C VAL A 718 -20.30 15.88 29.61
N TYR A 719 -19.68 16.20 30.75
CA TYR A 719 -19.41 17.57 31.16
C TYR A 719 -18.37 18.25 30.27
N LEU A 720 -17.29 17.55 29.92
CA LEU A 720 -16.28 18.05 28.96
C LEU A 720 -16.88 18.26 27.57
N TRP A 721 -17.65 17.30 27.09
CA TRP A 721 -18.38 17.42 25.81
C TRP A 721 -19.37 18.58 25.80
N ALA A 722 -20.15 18.75 26.88
CA ALA A 722 -21.11 19.84 26.97
C ALA A 722 -20.40 21.20 26.99
N GLY A 723 -19.29 21.33 27.71
CA GLY A 723 -18.48 22.56 27.71
C GLY A 723 -17.97 22.92 26.33
N HIS A 724 -17.44 21.94 25.60
CA HIS A 724 -16.98 22.10 24.23
C HIS A 724 -18.13 22.46 23.27
N HIS A 725 -19.25 21.72 23.33
CA HIS A 725 -20.37 21.88 22.39
C HIS A 725 -21.18 23.16 22.62
N PHE A 726 -21.38 23.57 23.87
CA PHE A 726 -22.15 24.77 24.23
C PHE A 726 -21.28 26.00 24.51
N GLY A 727 -19.95 25.90 24.38
CA GLY A 727 -19.01 27.01 24.50
C GLY A 727 -18.84 27.58 25.91
N PHE A 728 -19.02 26.77 26.95
CA PHE A 728 -18.77 27.18 28.34
C PHE A 728 -17.50 26.53 28.92
N LEU A 729 -16.84 27.22 29.84
CA LEU A 729 -15.67 26.66 30.53
C LEU A 729 -16.09 25.52 31.46
N SER A 730 -15.30 24.44 31.48
CA SER A 730 -15.56 23.25 32.31
C SER A 730 -14.68 23.13 33.57
N PRO A 731 -14.69 24.08 34.56
CA PRO A 731 -13.94 23.91 35.80
C PRO A 731 -14.22 22.58 36.51
N PRO A 732 -13.19 21.90 37.06
CA PRO A 732 -11.81 22.35 37.26
C PRO A 732 -10.89 22.10 36.06
N PHE A 733 -11.41 21.63 34.93
CA PHE A 733 -10.62 21.29 33.75
C PHE A 733 -10.28 22.54 32.91
N PRO A 734 -9.07 22.64 32.35
CA PRO A 734 -8.70 23.68 31.39
C PRO A 734 -9.65 23.75 30.18
N GLY A 735 -9.79 24.92 29.55
CA GLY A 735 -10.76 25.16 28.48
C GLY A 735 -10.63 24.28 27.23
N ASP A 736 -9.44 23.74 26.95
CA ASP A 736 -9.16 22.86 25.80
C ASP A 736 -8.99 21.38 26.19
N SER A 737 -9.49 20.99 27.37
CA SER A 737 -9.32 19.62 27.87
C SER A 737 -10.01 18.58 26.98
N TYR A 738 -11.10 18.94 26.28
CA TYR A 738 -11.83 18.02 25.41
C TYR A 738 -11.04 17.66 24.15
N GLY A 739 -10.49 18.67 23.46
CA GLY A 739 -9.62 18.47 22.29
C GLY A 739 -8.33 17.73 22.65
N TRP A 740 -7.69 18.14 23.76
CA TRP A 740 -6.49 17.46 24.26
C TRP A 740 -6.74 15.98 24.57
N LEU A 741 -7.85 15.68 25.24
CA LEU A 741 -8.22 14.32 25.62
C LEU A 741 -8.49 13.44 24.40
N TYR A 742 -9.10 13.99 23.35
CA TYR A 742 -9.28 13.26 22.09
C TYR A 742 -7.93 12.94 21.43
N ALA A 743 -7.07 13.96 21.23
CA ALA A 743 -5.79 13.81 20.53
C ALA A 743 -4.83 12.82 21.21
N HIS A 744 -4.80 12.79 22.56
CA HIS A 744 -3.83 12.01 23.33
C HIS A 744 -4.43 10.77 24.02
N GLY A 745 -5.76 10.69 24.14
CA GLY A 745 -6.45 9.63 24.88
C GLY A 745 -7.32 8.68 24.05
N TYR A 746 -7.89 9.14 22.93
CA TYR A 746 -8.90 8.40 22.15
C TYR A 746 -8.67 8.30 20.64
N ASN A 747 -7.50 8.67 20.12
CA ASN A 747 -7.18 8.46 18.70
C ASN A 747 -7.35 6.96 18.34
N ARG A 748 -8.12 6.70 17.28
CA ARG A 748 -8.56 5.36 16.87
C ARG A 748 -7.46 4.49 16.27
N VAL A 749 -6.37 5.09 15.81
CA VAL A 749 -5.27 4.38 15.13
C VAL A 749 -4.41 3.61 16.13
N PHE A 750 -4.19 4.19 17.31
CA PHE A 750 -3.32 3.62 18.33
C PHE A 750 -4.10 3.16 19.56
N LEU A 751 -3.49 2.24 20.33
CA LEU A 751 -4.02 1.82 21.62
C LEU A 751 -3.69 2.85 22.70
N GLN A 752 -4.47 3.94 22.75
CA GLN A 752 -4.27 5.03 23.71
C GLN A 752 -4.86 4.72 25.10
N PRO A 753 -4.37 5.40 26.17
CA PRO A 753 -4.80 5.13 27.55
C PRO A 753 -6.30 5.28 27.80
N GLY A 754 -6.98 6.24 27.15
CA GLY A 754 -8.43 6.44 27.30
C GLY A 754 -9.23 5.22 26.83
N ARG A 755 -8.78 4.58 25.75
CA ARG A 755 -9.38 3.34 25.21
C ARG A 755 -9.23 2.14 26.15
N LEU A 756 -8.16 2.11 26.95
CA LEU A 756 -8.01 1.10 28.02
C LEU A 756 -9.05 1.29 29.14
N VAL A 757 -9.35 2.54 29.49
CA VAL A 757 -10.41 2.87 30.47
C VAL A 757 -11.78 2.47 29.92
N ASP A 758 -12.03 2.72 28.63
CA ASP A 758 -13.24 2.29 27.94
C ASP A 758 -13.41 0.77 27.91
N CYS A 759 -12.33 0.01 27.74
CA CYS A 759 -12.38 -1.45 27.88
C CYS A 759 -12.83 -1.89 29.29
N VAL A 760 -12.35 -1.20 30.34
CA VAL A 760 -12.76 -1.47 31.73
C VAL A 760 -14.23 -1.12 31.94
N LEU A 761 -14.66 0.06 31.48
CA LEU A 761 -16.06 0.49 31.52
C LEU A 761 -16.96 -0.53 30.83
N MET A 762 -16.61 -0.91 29.60
CA MET A 762 -17.37 -1.84 28.78
C MET A 762 -17.51 -3.20 29.48
N ILE A 763 -16.43 -3.77 30.05
CA ILE A 763 -16.52 -5.04 30.78
C ILE A 763 -17.44 -4.94 32.00
N ILE A 764 -17.32 -3.88 32.80
CA ILE A 764 -18.15 -3.69 34.00
C ILE A 764 -19.63 -3.59 33.60
N CYS A 765 -19.94 -2.75 32.62
CA CYS A 765 -21.30 -2.51 32.14
C CYS A 765 -21.89 -3.76 31.46
N ALA A 766 -21.14 -4.39 30.53
CA ALA A 766 -21.56 -5.62 29.87
C ALA A 766 -21.78 -6.74 30.88
N TYR A 767 -20.88 -6.90 31.86
CA TYR A 767 -21.06 -7.90 32.92
C TYR A 767 -22.33 -7.62 33.72
N ALA A 768 -22.57 -6.38 34.17
CA ALA A 768 -23.76 -6.03 34.94
C ALA A 768 -25.05 -6.30 34.15
N VAL A 769 -25.14 -5.80 32.92
CA VAL A 769 -26.29 -5.95 32.02
C VAL A 769 -26.55 -7.41 31.68
N LEU A 770 -25.53 -8.15 31.23
CA LEU A 770 -25.68 -9.57 30.88
C LEU A 770 -25.96 -10.45 32.10
N THR A 771 -25.57 -10.04 33.30
CA THR A 771 -25.92 -10.76 34.53
C THR A 771 -27.40 -10.58 34.88
N THR A 772 -27.91 -9.36 34.85
CA THR A 772 -29.28 -9.05 35.32
C THR A 772 -30.35 -9.26 34.25
N CYS A 773 -30.01 -8.99 32.99
CA CYS A 773 -30.94 -8.99 31.86
C CYS A 773 -30.71 -10.18 30.92
N TRP A 774 -30.10 -11.28 31.39
CA TRP A 774 -29.73 -12.43 30.57
C TRP A 774 -30.89 -13.01 29.76
N LYS A 775 -31.99 -13.41 30.42
CA LYS A 775 -33.07 -14.16 29.74
C LYS A 775 -33.66 -13.42 28.53
N PRO A 776 -34.03 -12.12 28.62
CA PRO A 776 -34.54 -11.41 27.45
C PRO A 776 -33.46 -11.22 26.37
N ILE A 777 -32.21 -10.92 26.75
CA ILE A 777 -31.11 -10.74 25.79
C ILE A 777 -30.83 -12.05 25.05
N ASN A 778 -30.67 -13.15 25.77
CA ASN A 778 -30.43 -14.47 25.19
C ASN A 778 -31.60 -14.94 24.32
N ALA A 779 -32.85 -14.61 24.68
CA ALA A 779 -34.00 -14.90 23.83
C ALA A 779 -34.00 -14.09 22.53
N ALA A 780 -33.58 -12.82 22.57
CA ALA A 780 -33.57 -11.93 21.41
C ALA A 780 -32.42 -12.24 20.43
N VAL A 781 -31.19 -12.33 20.94
CA VAL A 781 -29.97 -12.39 20.10
C VAL A 781 -29.10 -13.62 20.36
N GLY A 782 -29.36 -14.39 21.43
CA GLY A 782 -28.53 -15.52 21.83
C GLY A 782 -28.52 -16.68 20.82
N TRP A 783 -29.57 -16.82 20.00
CA TRP A 783 -29.61 -17.82 18.93
C TRP A 783 -28.57 -17.57 17.82
N LEU A 784 -28.15 -16.31 17.67
CA LEU A 784 -27.21 -15.83 16.66
C LEU A 784 -25.82 -15.59 17.24
N TRP A 785 -25.71 -14.75 18.28
CA TRP A 785 -24.42 -14.31 18.82
C TRP A 785 -23.68 -15.42 19.57
N THR A 786 -24.37 -16.19 20.42
CA THR A 786 -23.71 -17.23 21.23
C THR A 786 -23.03 -18.31 20.36
N PRO A 787 -23.66 -18.86 19.31
CA PRO A 787 -22.97 -19.78 18.40
C PRO A 787 -21.75 -19.16 17.70
N LEU A 788 -21.89 -17.93 17.18
CA LEU A 788 -20.80 -17.25 16.49
C LEU A 788 -19.61 -16.99 17.42
N GLY A 789 -19.86 -16.50 18.63
CA GLY A 789 -18.79 -16.25 19.60
C GLY A 789 -18.15 -17.52 20.16
N SER A 790 -18.91 -18.62 20.23
CA SER A 790 -18.38 -19.94 20.62
C SER A 790 -17.33 -20.50 19.65
N ALA A 791 -17.32 -19.97 18.42
CA ALA A 791 -16.41 -20.32 17.33
C ALA A 791 -15.83 -19.04 16.70
N SER A 792 -15.52 -18.02 17.50
CA SER A 792 -15.16 -16.69 16.97
C SER A 792 -13.92 -16.71 16.09
N LEU A 793 -12.96 -17.61 16.34
CA LEU A 793 -11.76 -17.74 15.51
C LEU A 793 -12.11 -18.30 14.12
N TYR A 794 -13.06 -19.24 14.06
CA TYR A 794 -13.57 -19.76 12.80
C TYR A 794 -14.26 -18.66 11.98
N VAL A 795 -15.14 -17.88 12.63
CA VAL A 795 -15.82 -16.74 12.00
C VAL A 795 -14.79 -15.73 11.47
N PHE A 796 -13.77 -15.44 12.28
CA PHE A 796 -12.66 -14.57 11.88
C PHE A 796 -11.83 -15.11 10.71
N ILE A 797 -11.71 -16.42 10.52
CA ILE A 797 -10.97 -16.94 9.36
C ILE A 797 -11.84 -16.92 8.10
N VAL A 798 -13.09 -17.36 8.22
CA VAL A 798 -13.98 -17.50 7.07
C VAL A 798 -14.42 -16.16 6.49
N HIS A 799 -14.52 -15.10 7.31
CA HIS A 799 -14.98 -13.80 6.81
C HIS A 799 -14.03 -13.20 5.76
N VAL A 800 -12.73 -13.52 5.78
CA VAL A 800 -11.76 -13.05 4.76
C VAL A 800 -12.25 -13.39 3.35
N PHE A 801 -12.75 -14.61 3.16
CA PHE A 801 -13.29 -15.07 1.88
C PHE A 801 -14.62 -14.40 1.52
N PHE A 802 -15.42 -14.01 2.52
CA PHE A 802 -16.62 -13.21 2.26
C PHE A 802 -16.29 -11.77 1.87
N VAL A 803 -15.24 -11.17 2.43
CA VAL A 803 -14.76 -9.85 2.00
C VAL A 803 -14.34 -9.90 0.53
N ILE A 804 -13.56 -10.91 0.13
CA ILE A 804 -13.20 -11.15 -1.28
C ILE A 804 -14.46 -11.36 -2.13
N ALA A 805 -15.37 -12.24 -1.71
CA ALA A 805 -16.57 -12.55 -2.48
C ALA A 805 -17.46 -11.31 -2.72
N VAL A 806 -17.58 -10.43 -1.71
CA VAL A 806 -18.34 -9.18 -1.82
C VAL A 806 -17.61 -8.16 -2.67
N GLY A 807 -16.29 -8.06 -2.52
CA GLY A 807 -15.45 -7.15 -3.31
C GLY A 807 -15.50 -7.43 -4.82
N ASN A 808 -15.84 -8.67 -5.20
CA ASN A 808 -15.96 -9.13 -6.59
C ASN A 808 -17.40 -9.11 -7.15
N ILE A 809 -18.38 -8.55 -6.43
CA ILE A 809 -19.73 -8.40 -6.99
C ILE A 809 -19.70 -7.29 -8.06
N PRO A 810 -19.98 -7.59 -9.34
CA PRO A 810 -19.94 -6.60 -10.41
C PRO A 810 -20.97 -5.49 -10.17
N HIS A 811 -20.59 -4.24 -10.43
CA HIS A 811 -21.45 -3.05 -10.31
C HIS A 811 -22.10 -2.88 -8.92
N LEU A 812 -21.48 -3.44 -7.86
CA LEU A 812 -21.96 -3.21 -6.50
C LEU A 812 -21.72 -1.75 -6.12
N ASP A 813 -22.82 -0.98 -6.07
CA ASP A 813 -22.80 0.32 -5.43
C ASP A 813 -22.53 0.14 -3.92
N ARG A 814 -21.27 0.37 -3.53
CA ARG A 814 -20.84 0.26 -2.14
C ARG A 814 -21.45 1.34 -1.25
N THR A 815 -22.02 2.37 -1.86
CA THR A 815 -22.62 3.51 -1.17
C THR A 815 -24.11 3.36 -0.88
N ALA A 816 -24.76 2.41 -1.54
CA ALA A 816 -26.18 2.15 -1.38
C ALA A 816 -26.46 1.56 0.01
N PHE A 817 -26.87 2.44 0.95
CA PHE A 817 -27.10 2.12 2.36
C PHE A 817 -27.97 0.88 2.61
N TRP A 818 -29.04 0.70 1.82
CA TRP A 818 -29.93 -0.47 1.97
C TRP A 818 -29.35 -1.74 1.34
N VAL A 819 -28.57 -1.61 0.27
CA VAL A 819 -27.89 -2.73 -0.38
C VAL A 819 -26.83 -3.28 0.55
N GLY A 820 -26.01 -2.43 1.18
CA GLY A 820 -25.03 -2.88 2.17
C GLY A 820 -25.67 -3.50 3.40
N THR A 821 -26.78 -2.93 3.89
CA THR A 821 -27.55 -3.53 5.00
C THR A 821 -28.05 -4.94 4.66
N LEU A 822 -28.57 -5.15 3.44
CA LEU A 822 -28.98 -6.46 2.97
C LEU A 822 -27.78 -7.41 2.89
N LEU A 823 -26.67 -6.95 2.31
CA LEU A 823 -25.48 -7.74 2.08
C LEU A 823 -24.81 -8.18 3.39
N HIS A 824 -24.65 -7.29 4.37
CA HIS A 824 -24.18 -7.64 5.72
C HIS A 824 -25.10 -8.66 6.38
N THR A 825 -26.42 -8.52 6.22
CA THR A 825 -27.40 -9.49 6.76
C THR A 825 -27.22 -10.87 6.14
N VAL A 826 -27.06 -10.94 4.82
CA VAL A 826 -26.84 -12.19 4.10
C VAL A 826 -25.55 -12.85 4.55
N VAL A 827 -24.42 -12.12 4.59
CA VAL A 827 -23.13 -12.67 5.02
C VAL A 827 -23.18 -13.15 6.47
N MET A 828 -23.79 -12.38 7.37
CA MET A 828 -23.99 -12.77 8.76
C MET A 828 -24.77 -14.08 8.89
N LEU A 829 -25.87 -14.23 8.16
CA LEU A 829 -26.70 -15.44 8.18
C LEU A 829 -25.98 -16.64 7.58
N LEU A 830 -25.22 -16.44 6.48
CA LEU A 830 -24.42 -17.50 5.87
C LEU A 830 -23.35 -18.03 6.84
N ILE A 831 -22.58 -17.14 7.47
CA ILE A 831 -21.58 -17.54 8.46
C ILE A 831 -22.25 -18.25 9.65
N TRP A 832 -23.41 -17.76 10.11
CA TRP A 832 -24.17 -18.43 11.16
C TRP A 832 -24.61 -19.85 10.76
N VAL A 833 -25.09 -20.05 9.53
CA VAL A 833 -25.42 -21.37 8.99
C VAL A 833 -24.18 -22.26 8.96
N MET A 834 -23.04 -21.76 8.49
CA MET A 834 -21.78 -22.51 8.44
C MET A 834 -21.33 -22.96 9.83
N VAL A 835 -21.44 -22.09 10.85
CA VAL A 835 -21.15 -22.43 12.25
C VAL A 835 -22.12 -23.47 12.80
N LYS A 836 -23.44 -23.34 12.53
CA LYS A 836 -24.46 -24.31 12.95
C LYS A 836 -24.25 -25.68 12.30
N LYS A 837 -23.85 -25.71 11.04
CA LYS A 837 -23.58 -26.92 10.26
C LYS A 837 -22.15 -27.45 10.44
N LYS A 838 -21.31 -26.76 11.23
CA LYS A 838 -19.92 -27.14 11.53
C LYS A 838 -19.05 -27.33 10.27
N VAL A 839 -19.28 -26.51 9.25
CA VAL A 839 -18.56 -26.59 7.97
C VAL A 839 -17.06 -26.39 8.22
N LEU A 840 -16.21 -27.32 7.78
CA LEU A 840 -14.74 -27.25 7.92
C LEU A 840 -14.19 -27.15 9.36
N PHE A 841 -14.97 -27.53 10.39
CA PHE A 841 -14.50 -27.49 11.79
C PHE A 841 -13.38 -28.49 12.12
N SER A 842 -13.12 -29.47 11.24
CA SER A 842 -11.97 -30.38 11.34
C SER A 842 -10.64 -29.68 11.01
N VAL A 843 -10.69 -28.75 10.05
CA VAL A 843 -9.51 -28.04 9.53
C VAL A 843 -9.30 -26.73 10.29
N ILE A 844 -10.33 -25.89 10.34
CA ILE A 844 -10.24 -24.52 10.87
C ILE A 844 -10.39 -24.53 12.41
N PRO A 845 -9.51 -23.82 13.15
CA PRO A 845 -9.61 -23.71 14.61
C PRO A 845 -10.82 -22.88 15.04
N ARG A 846 -11.31 -23.13 16.27
CA ARG A 846 -12.51 -22.52 16.85
C ARG A 846 -12.19 -21.49 17.93
#